data_AF-A0A1T4MZL3-F1
#
_entry.id   AF-A0A1T4MZL3-F1
#
_cell.length_a   1.000
_cell.length_b   1.000
_cell.length_c   1.000
_cell.angle_alpha   90.00
_cell.angle_beta   90.00
_cell.angle_gamma   90.00
#
_symmetry.space_group_name_H-M   'P 1'
#
loop_
_entity.id
_entity.type
_entity.pdbx_description
1 polymer ?
#
loop_
_entity_poly.entity_id
_entity_poly.type
_entity_poly.pdbx_seq_one_letter_code
_entity_poly.pdbx_strand_id
1 'polypeptide(L)'
;MADQSTAPETNINDERAVRRAKRQALIDAGINPYPIKSEITAHAAELAEKYADLEDGGVTEDEYSLAGRIRAYRKQGKIRFIVLEDVSGEIQLFCRANTLGEGAWELLGQLDLGDIIQAKGTVIRTKRGELSISPTQIVLLSKSVRPLPEKFHGLTDREVRYRQRYVDLIMNPDVRDTMRKRSRMVSLIRRYMEGDGYIEVETPMMHAILGGANAKPFVTHFNALDRDYFMRIATELPLKRLIVGGMERVFEIGRIFRNEGMDLTHNPEFTSMEAYCAYSDLQGMKDLTMGLFKIIAREVCGCEEGHEVITYQGQQIDLSGTWRSATVAEIASEVCGEELSIDTPIEHLREVNAAHGIEWQENWGAGKLLFELYDELGEETLINPTFVCDYPEEVSPLAKRKDDDPRITDRFELVIAGHEYANAFSELNDPVDQAGRFAEQVAAKGFGDDEAMGYDYDYVRALEYGMPPAGGIGYGIDRMAMLFTDSASIRDVLLFPQMKPEVVTKADIQAQVAGAKTDNASADVDTLYSDSETGASAEVAKMGKQEAPKLETGLTRDQAFELLKKYNEDPFHVSHGETLEGLMRHFAEQYDPENVEFWGQVGLLHDLDWEKWQDDQTHTVKTAELLEGAGADPRLAHSIQTHNYDLNEELPAPEHKMEKVLYACDELSGLIQAAARMRPSGSVTDMPLKSLKKKFKDKRFAAGCDRDVIRHGAELNEMELDDMMASVLEAMKAIAPVGDIYVKDQSGQSAE
;
A
#
# COMPACT_ATOMS: atom_id res chain seq x y z
N MET A 1 54.49 -14.34 28.81
CA MET A 1 53.46 -15.39 28.61
C MET A 1 52.45 -14.79 27.66
N ALA A 2 52.27 -15.43 26.50
CA ALA A 2 51.40 -14.96 25.44
C ALA A 2 49.94 -15.11 25.89
N ASP A 3 49.18 -14.04 25.74
CA ASP A 3 47.74 -14.01 25.96
C ASP A 3 47.08 -14.76 24.79
N GLN A 4 46.55 -15.95 25.09
CA GLN A 4 45.87 -16.79 24.11
C GLN A 4 44.50 -16.16 23.87
N SER A 5 44.35 -15.42 22.76
CA SER A 5 43.06 -15.04 22.23
C SER A 5 42.24 -16.30 21.95
N THR A 6 41.22 -16.55 22.77
CA THR A 6 40.22 -17.58 22.52
C THR A 6 39.45 -17.21 21.25
N ALA A 7 39.71 -17.94 20.16
CA ALA A 7 38.86 -17.90 18.98
C ALA A 7 37.43 -18.31 19.40
N PRO A 8 36.38 -17.64 18.91
CA PRO A 8 35.02 -18.03 19.23
C PRO A 8 34.77 -19.45 18.70
N GLU A 9 34.36 -20.36 19.58
CA GLU A 9 33.96 -21.72 19.20
C GLU A 9 32.79 -21.63 18.21
N THR A 10 33.04 -21.99 16.95
CA THR A 10 32.00 -22.19 15.94
C THR A 10 31.00 -23.24 16.45
N ASN A 11 29.77 -22.81 16.73
CA ASN A 11 28.67 -23.73 16.99
C ASN A 11 28.46 -24.58 15.72
N ILE A 12 28.80 -25.87 15.80
CA ILE A 12 28.82 -26.82 14.67
C ILE A 12 27.42 -26.99 14.03
N ASN A 13 26.36 -26.58 14.73
CA ASN A 13 24.99 -26.66 14.25
C ASN A 13 24.52 -25.43 13.43
N ASP A 14 25.32 -24.36 13.32
CA ASP A 14 25.01 -23.21 12.46
C ASP A 14 25.73 -23.32 11.11
N GLU A 15 25.02 -23.83 10.10
CA GLU A 15 25.55 -24.00 8.74
C GLU A 15 26.00 -22.67 8.12
N ARG A 16 25.36 -21.54 8.49
CA ARG A 16 25.72 -20.22 7.98
C ARG A 16 27.10 -19.81 8.48
N ALA A 17 27.40 -20.06 9.76
CA ALA A 17 28.72 -19.80 10.35
C ALA A 17 29.80 -20.66 9.67
N VAL A 18 29.52 -21.94 9.41
CA VAL A 18 30.45 -22.85 8.71
C VAL A 18 30.76 -22.34 7.29
N ARG A 19 29.74 -21.94 6.52
CA ARG A 19 29.95 -21.43 5.15
C ARG A 19 30.71 -20.09 5.13
N ARG A 20 30.54 -19.24 6.14
CA ARG A 20 31.35 -18.02 6.33
C ARG A 20 32.81 -18.33 6.64
N ALA A 21 33.08 -19.32 7.49
CA ALA A 21 34.44 -19.76 7.77
C ALA A 21 35.12 -20.30 6.50
N LYS A 22 34.40 -21.08 5.67
CA LYS A 22 34.90 -21.52 4.35
C LYS A 22 35.21 -20.36 3.42
N ARG A 23 34.32 -19.34 3.35
CA ARG A 23 34.57 -18.11 2.58
C ARG A 23 35.89 -17.47 3.03
N GLN A 24 36.11 -17.33 4.34
CA GLN A 24 37.33 -16.71 4.85
C GLN A 24 38.57 -17.55 4.53
N ALA A 25 38.49 -18.87 4.66
CA ALA A 25 39.59 -19.78 4.32
C ALA A 25 40.00 -19.69 2.84
N LEU A 26 39.03 -19.51 1.92
CA LEU A 26 39.32 -19.28 0.50
C LEU A 26 40.12 -17.99 0.29
N ILE A 27 39.70 -16.90 0.94
CA ILE A 27 40.39 -15.60 0.87
C ILE A 27 41.81 -15.69 1.45
N ASP A 28 41.96 -16.33 2.61
CA ASP A 28 43.25 -16.52 3.27
C ASP A 28 44.20 -17.38 2.42
N ALA A 29 43.65 -18.29 1.60
CA ALA A 29 44.39 -19.09 0.61
C ALA A 29 44.64 -18.34 -0.72
N GLY A 30 44.26 -17.06 -0.85
CA GLY A 30 44.43 -16.26 -2.05
C GLY A 30 43.44 -16.58 -3.18
N ILE A 31 42.38 -17.33 -2.90
CA ILE A 31 41.31 -17.66 -3.86
C ILE A 31 40.18 -16.64 -3.68
N ASN A 32 39.90 -15.84 -4.71
CA ASN A 32 38.78 -14.90 -4.68
C ASN A 32 37.43 -15.64 -4.82
N PRO A 33 36.55 -15.64 -3.80
CA PRO A 33 35.24 -16.30 -3.88
C PRO A 33 34.17 -15.49 -4.62
N TYR A 34 34.49 -14.25 -5.02
CA TYR A 34 33.60 -13.31 -5.72
C TYR A 34 34.36 -12.55 -6.83
N PRO A 35 34.82 -13.24 -7.90
CA PRO A 35 35.48 -12.61 -9.03
C PRO A 35 34.58 -11.62 -9.77
N ILE A 36 35.19 -10.64 -10.44
CA ILE A 36 34.49 -9.54 -11.14
C ILE A 36 33.76 -10.05 -12.40
N LYS A 37 34.27 -11.10 -13.06
CA LYS A 37 33.71 -11.62 -14.31
C LYS A 37 33.95 -13.13 -14.47
N SER A 38 33.21 -13.72 -15.40
CA SER A 38 33.32 -15.09 -15.88
C SER A 38 33.18 -15.10 -17.40
N GLU A 39 33.76 -16.09 -18.07
CA GLU A 39 33.59 -16.28 -19.52
C GLU A 39 32.65 -17.47 -19.77
N ILE A 40 31.47 -17.21 -20.34
CA ILE A 40 30.42 -18.20 -20.61
C ILE A 40 30.23 -18.31 -22.11
N THR A 41 30.18 -19.53 -22.64
CA THR A 41 30.14 -19.80 -24.08
C THR A 41 28.92 -20.61 -24.52
N ALA A 42 28.13 -21.13 -23.58
CA ALA A 42 26.89 -21.87 -23.85
C ALA A 42 25.99 -21.94 -22.61
N HIS A 43 24.72 -22.26 -22.83
CA HIS A 43 23.75 -22.59 -21.80
C HIS A 43 23.40 -24.08 -21.78
N ALA A 44 22.89 -24.56 -20.63
CA ALA A 44 22.57 -25.97 -20.42
C ALA A 44 21.60 -26.54 -21.47
N ALA A 45 20.50 -25.83 -21.75
CA ALA A 45 19.49 -26.27 -22.71
C ALA A 45 20.03 -26.32 -24.15
N GLU A 46 20.87 -25.36 -24.54
CA GLU A 46 21.50 -25.31 -25.87
C GLU A 46 22.38 -26.54 -26.12
N LEU A 47 23.15 -26.96 -25.10
CA LEU A 47 23.96 -28.17 -25.19
C LEU A 47 23.10 -29.44 -25.17
N ALA A 48 22.02 -29.45 -24.38
CA ALA A 48 21.08 -30.56 -24.36
C ALA A 48 20.45 -30.81 -25.75
N GLU A 49 20.05 -29.75 -26.44
CA GLU A 49 19.52 -29.81 -27.81
C GLU A 49 20.61 -30.21 -28.82
N LYS A 50 21.75 -29.50 -28.82
CA LYS A 50 22.84 -29.72 -29.78
C LYS A 50 23.41 -31.13 -29.74
N TYR A 51 23.45 -31.77 -28.56
CA TYR A 51 24.01 -33.11 -28.36
C TYR A 51 22.95 -34.15 -28.00
N ALA A 52 21.69 -33.93 -28.38
CA ALA A 52 20.58 -34.86 -28.14
C ALA A 52 20.91 -36.29 -28.63
N ASP A 53 21.55 -36.39 -29.81
CA ASP A 53 21.87 -37.66 -30.48
C ASP A 53 23.24 -38.27 -30.09
N LEU A 54 23.96 -37.68 -29.13
CA LEU A 54 25.24 -38.24 -28.66
C LEU A 54 25.00 -39.60 -28.00
N GLU A 55 25.68 -40.66 -28.45
CA GLU A 55 25.51 -42.01 -27.90
C GLU A 55 26.00 -42.14 -26.44
N ASP A 56 25.47 -43.12 -25.70
CA ASP A 56 25.88 -43.43 -24.33
C ASP A 56 27.38 -43.76 -24.23
N GLY A 57 28.08 -43.05 -23.34
CA GLY A 57 29.54 -43.17 -23.24
C GLY A 57 30.32 -42.37 -24.29
N GLY A 58 29.63 -41.67 -25.20
CA GLY A 58 30.22 -40.80 -26.20
C GLY A 58 30.98 -39.63 -25.58
N VAL A 59 32.07 -39.24 -26.24
CA VAL A 59 32.93 -38.12 -25.85
C VAL A 59 33.15 -37.26 -27.09
N THR A 60 32.96 -35.95 -26.95
CA THR A 60 33.21 -34.98 -28.02
C THR A 60 34.56 -34.29 -27.82
N GLU A 61 35.02 -33.58 -28.85
CA GLU A 61 36.15 -32.64 -28.76
C GLU A 61 35.70 -31.21 -28.44
N ASP A 62 34.39 -30.96 -28.42
CA ASP A 62 33.83 -29.64 -28.22
C ASP A 62 33.93 -29.22 -26.74
N GLU A 63 34.55 -28.06 -26.51
CA GLU A 63 34.75 -27.49 -25.19
C GLU A 63 33.86 -26.25 -25.00
N TYR A 64 33.15 -26.20 -23.87
CA TYR A 64 32.35 -25.05 -23.47
C TYR A 64 32.65 -24.65 -22.04
N SER A 65 32.37 -23.38 -21.74
CA SER A 65 32.33 -22.83 -20.39
C SER A 65 30.90 -22.45 -20.04
N LEU A 66 30.39 -23.01 -18.95
CA LEU A 66 29.06 -22.73 -18.41
C LEU A 66 29.17 -22.23 -16.98
N ALA A 67 28.18 -21.48 -16.53
CA ALA A 67 28.05 -21.10 -15.14
C ALA A 67 26.63 -21.26 -14.65
N GLY A 68 26.51 -21.58 -13.38
CA GLY A 68 25.22 -21.77 -12.75
C GLY A 68 25.35 -22.07 -11.27
N ARG A 69 24.21 -22.34 -10.65
CA ARG A 69 24.10 -22.67 -9.24
C ARG A 69 24.25 -24.17 -9.04
N ILE A 70 25.00 -24.57 -8.01
CA ILE A 70 25.10 -25.98 -7.62
C ILE A 70 23.77 -26.41 -6.98
N ARG A 71 23.08 -27.35 -7.63
CA ARG A 71 21.79 -27.92 -7.19
C ARG A 71 21.87 -29.30 -6.59
N ALA A 72 22.91 -30.05 -6.95
CA ALA A 72 23.22 -31.32 -6.32
C ALA A 72 24.73 -31.56 -6.36
N TYR A 73 25.22 -32.29 -5.35
CA TYR A 73 26.63 -32.57 -5.18
C TYR A 73 26.82 -33.98 -4.64
N ARG A 74 27.43 -34.88 -5.42
CA ARG A 74 27.64 -36.29 -5.06
C ARG A 74 29.12 -36.65 -5.11
N LYS A 75 29.64 -37.26 -4.03
CA LYS A 75 31.04 -37.66 -3.88
C LYS A 75 31.20 -39.18 -4.06
N GLN A 76 32.14 -39.61 -4.89
CA GLN A 76 32.47 -41.03 -5.10
C GLN A 76 33.99 -41.21 -5.30
N GLY A 77 34.75 -41.29 -4.20
CA GLY A 77 36.21 -41.46 -4.26
C GLY A 77 36.89 -40.31 -5.03
N LYS A 78 37.55 -40.63 -6.16
CA LYS A 78 38.21 -39.68 -7.06
C LYS A 78 37.29 -39.06 -8.12
N ILE A 79 35.97 -39.22 -7.96
CA ILE A 79 34.94 -38.71 -8.86
C ILE A 79 33.95 -37.86 -8.05
N ARG A 80 33.49 -36.77 -8.67
CA ARG A 80 32.37 -35.97 -8.15
C ARG A 80 31.39 -35.67 -9.27
N PHE A 81 30.11 -35.78 -8.96
CA PHE A 81 29.03 -35.37 -9.86
C PHE A 81 28.37 -34.14 -9.27
N ILE A 82 28.26 -33.08 -10.07
CA ILE A 82 27.62 -31.83 -9.69
C ILE A 82 26.50 -31.57 -10.67
N VAL A 83 25.32 -31.17 -10.21
CA VAL A 83 24.28 -30.62 -11.09
C VAL A 83 24.36 -29.11 -11.01
N LEU A 84 24.56 -28.48 -12.16
CA LEU A 84 24.66 -27.05 -12.34
C LEU A 84 23.37 -26.56 -13.00
N GLU A 85 22.69 -25.59 -12.40
CA GLU A 85 21.49 -24.96 -12.98
C GLU A 85 21.79 -23.53 -13.41
N ASP A 86 21.56 -23.23 -14.68
CA ASP A 86 21.58 -21.89 -15.23
C ASP A 86 20.16 -21.39 -15.55
N VAL A 87 20.03 -20.28 -16.28
CA VAL A 87 18.72 -19.70 -16.63
C VAL A 87 17.88 -20.60 -17.56
N SER A 88 18.54 -21.51 -18.29
CA SER A 88 17.94 -22.36 -19.33
C SER A 88 17.59 -23.75 -18.82
N GLY A 89 18.32 -24.28 -17.83
CA GLY A 89 18.08 -25.61 -17.30
C GLY A 89 19.22 -26.17 -16.45
N GLU A 90 19.21 -27.49 -16.26
CA GLU A 90 20.23 -28.22 -15.51
C GLU A 90 21.19 -28.96 -16.44
N ILE A 91 22.47 -29.04 -16.05
CA ILE A 91 23.48 -29.88 -16.70
C ILE A 91 24.38 -30.54 -15.65
N GLN A 92 24.78 -31.80 -15.90
CA GLN A 92 25.69 -32.51 -15.01
C GLN A 92 27.16 -32.15 -15.31
N LEU A 93 27.96 -31.97 -14.27
CA LEU A 93 29.42 -31.96 -14.33
C LEU A 93 29.95 -33.31 -13.86
N PHE A 94 30.77 -33.95 -14.70
CA PHE A 94 31.50 -35.18 -14.39
C PHE A 94 32.97 -34.87 -14.06
N CYS A 95 33.21 -34.53 -12.79
CA CYS A 95 34.49 -34.09 -12.28
C CYS A 95 35.36 -35.30 -11.88
N ARG A 96 36.57 -35.40 -12.43
CA ARG A 96 37.54 -36.46 -12.10
C ARG A 96 38.86 -35.87 -11.63
N ALA A 97 39.43 -36.42 -10.57
CA ALA A 97 40.67 -35.92 -9.98
C ALA A 97 41.90 -36.00 -10.89
N ASN A 98 41.86 -36.84 -11.92
CA ASN A 98 42.94 -36.93 -12.92
C ASN A 98 42.78 -35.94 -14.08
N THR A 99 41.56 -35.44 -14.30
CA THR A 99 41.27 -34.42 -15.32
C THR A 99 41.41 -33.01 -14.73
N LEU A 100 40.95 -32.84 -13.49
CA LEU A 100 41.07 -31.60 -12.73
C LEU A 100 42.41 -31.59 -11.99
N GLY A 101 43.23 -30.57 -12.22
CA GLY A 101 44.47 -30.37 -11.47
C GLY A 101 44.23 -30.27 -9.95
N GLU A 102 45.29 -30.42 -9.17
CA GLU A 102 45.24 -30.52 -7.70
C GLU A 102 44.48 -29.35 -7.04
N GLY A 103 44.78 -28.10 -7.45
CA GLY A 103 44.10 -26.91 -6.91
C GLY A 103 42.60 -26.85 -7.22
N ALA A 104 42.17 -27.24 -8.43
CA ALA A 104 40.74 -27.29 -8.77
C ALA A 104 40.02 -28.41 -8.01
N TRP A 105 40.71 -29.53 -7.75
CA TRP A 105 40.17 -30.63 -6.96
C TRP A 105 40.03 -30.29 -5.47
N GLU A 106 40.95 -29.51 -4.94
CA GLU A 106 40.87 -28.94 -3.58
C GLU A 106 39.73 -27.93 -3.46
N LEU A 107 39.63 -26.99 -4.40
CA LEU A 107 38.53 -26.02 -4.47
C LEU A 107 37.17 -26.72 -4.50
N LEU A 108 37.02 -27.76 -5.33
CA LEU A 108 35.83 -28.60 -5.35
C LEU A 108 35.44 -29.09 -3.95
N GLY A 109 36.42 -29.40 -3.08
CA GLY A 109 36.23 -29.83 -1.69
C GLY A 109 35.54 -28.81 -0.79
N GLN A 110 35.69 -27.53 -1.14
CA GLN A 110 35.19 -26.40 -0.37
C GLN A 110 33.84 -25.86 -0.89
N LEU A 111 33.35 -26.37 -2.02
CA LEU A 111 32.06 -26.00 -2.59
C LEU A 111 30.89 -26.61 -1.80
N ASP A 112 29.78 -25.88 -1.76
CA ASP A 112 28.54 -26.25 -1.10
C ASP A 112 27.34 -26.09 -2.05
N LEU A 113 26.21 -26.70 -1.71
CA LEU A 113 24.95 -26.46 -2.41
C LEU A 113 24.59 -24.96 -2.36
N GLY A 114 24.16 -24.42 -3.49
CA GLY A 114 23.83 -23.00 -3.64
C GLY A 114 24.98 -22.13 -4.12
N ASP A 115 26.23 -22.58 -4.06
CA ASP A 115 27.36 -21.85 -4.65
C ASP A 115 27.15 -21.68 -6.17
N ILE A 116 27.63 -20.56 -6.71
CA ILE A 116 27.63 -20.31 -8.15
C ILE A 116 29.05 -20.54 -8.66
N ILE A 117 29.19 -21.39 -9.67
CA ILE A 117 30.50 -21.75 -10.25
C ILE A 117 30.48 -21.61 -11.77
N GLN A 118 31.67 -21.39 -12.34
CA GLN A 118 31.99 -21.63 -13.74
C GLN A 118 32.64 -23.00 -13.86
N ALA A 119 32.28 -23.76 -14.89
CA ALA A 119 32.93 -25.00 -15.27
C ALA A 119 33.23 -24.99 -16.77
N LYS A 120 34.49 -25.18 -17.13
CA LYS A 120 34.95 -25.29 -18.52
C LYS A 120 35.47 -26.69 -18.79
N GLY A 121 35.01 -27.31 -19.87
CA GLY A 121 35.49 -28.61 -20.31
C GLY A 121 34.69 -29.23 -21.46
N THR A 122 34.99 -30.48 -21.75
CA THR A 122 34.46 -31.20 -22.93
C THR A 122 33.07 -31.78 -22.69
N VAL A 123 32.21 -31.77 -23.71
CA VAL A 123 30.90 -32.44 -23.66
C VAL A 123 31.08 -33.95 -23.77
N ILE A 124 30.43 -34.69 -22.87
CA ILE A 124 30.37 -36.14 -22.86
C ILE A 124 28.95 -36.62 -22.58
N ARG A 125 28.62 -37.84 -22.95
CA ARG A 125 27.48 -38.56 -22.39
C ARG A 125 28.00 -39.69 -21.51
N THR A 126 27.55 -39.77 -20.27
CA THR A 126 27.96 -40.86 -19.40
C THR A 126 27.44 -42.20 -19.92
N LYS A 127 28.00 -43.32 -19.45
CA LYS A 127 27.49 -44.67 -19.78
C LYS A 127 26.06 -44.95 -19.33
N ARG A 128 25.46 -44.05 -18.55
CA ARG A 128 24.07 -44.12 -18.08
C ARG A 128 23.15 -43.18 -18.86
N GLY A 129 23.64 -42.59 -19.95
CA GLY A 129 22.88 -41.70 -20.81
C GLY A 129 22.80 -40.24 -20.38
N GLU A 130 23.34 -39.86 -19.21
CA GLU A 130 23.31 -38.46 -18.77
C GLU A 130 24.32 -37.60 -19.57
N LEU A 131 23.86 -36.53 -20.23
CA LEU A 131 24.73 -35.54 -20.86
C LEU A 131 25.50 -34.78 -19.77
N SER A 132 26.79 -34.52 -19.98
CA SER A 132 27.63 -33.90 -18.97
C SER A 132 28.79 -33.10 -19.56
N ILE A 133 29.31 -32.16 -18.78
CA ILE A 133 30.62 -31.55 -19.01
C ILE A 133 31.65 -32.31 -18.19
N SER A 134 32.78 -32.69 -18.79
CA SER A 134 33.96 -33.15 -18.03
C SER A 134 34.91 -31.97 -17.85
N PRO A 135 34.83 -31.23 -16.72
CA PRO A 135 35.57 -30.00 -16.58
C PRO A 135 37.07 -30.23 -16.45
N THR A 136 37.83 -29.39 -17.13
CA THR A 136 39.29 -29.20 -16.98
C THR A 136 39.60 -28.03 -16.05
N GLN A 137 38.65 -27.08 -15.92
CA GLN A 137 38.75 -25.92 -15.06
C GLN A 137 37.43 -25.65 -14.32
N ILE A 138 37.54 -25.25 -13.05
CA ILE A 138 36.42 -24.80 -12.21
C ILE A 138 36.82 -23.50 -11.53
N VAL A 139 35.90 -22.53 -11.53
CA VAL A 139 36.07 -21.25 -10.83
C VAL A 139 34.85 -21.02 -9.95
N LEU A 140 35.07 -20.68 -8.68
CA LEU A 140 34.01 -20.22 -7.80
C LEU A 140 33.67 -18.76 -8.17
N LEU A 141 32.40 -18.49 -8.48
CA LEU A 141 31.92 -17.17 -8.86
C LEU A 141 31.20 -16.45 -7.72
N SER A 142 30.51 -17.21 -6.86
CA SER A 142 29.88 -16.65 -5.67
C SER A 142 29.67 -17.72 -4.62
N LYS A 143 30.28 -17.53 -3.44
CA LYS A 143 30.08 -18.41 -2.28
C LYS A 143 28.72 -18.12 -1.63
N SER A 144 27.86 -19.13 -1.54
CA SER A 144 26.57 -19.05 -0.84
C SER A 144 26.78 -19.28 0.65
N VAL A 145 26.72 -18.20 1.43
CA VAL A 145 26.89 -18.25 2.89
C VAL A 145 25.62 -18.67 3.64
N ARG A 146 24.46 -18.66 2.98
CA ARG A 146 23.22 -19.28 3.49
C ARG A 146 22.97 -20.60 2.75
N PRO A 147 22.49 -21.66 3.44
CA PRO A 147 21.97 -22.83 2.77
C PRO A 147 20.70 -22.50 1.99
N LEU A 148 20.47 -23.24 0.90
CA LEU A 148 19.16 -23.27 0.25
C LEU A 148 18.18 -24.08 1.12
N PRO A 149 16.87 -23.79 1.06
CA PRO A 149 15.85 -24.65 1.66
C PRO A 149 15.94 -26.10 1.14
N GLU A 150 15.35 -27.04 1.90
CA GLU A 150 15.37 -28.45 1.54
C GLU A 150 14.72 -28.71 0.17
N LYS A 151 15.40 -29.50 -0.68
CA LYS A 151 15.00 -29.74 -2.08
C LYS A 151 13.69 -30.54 -2.22
N PHE A 152 13.36 -31.40 -1.26
CA PHE A 152 12.24 -32.36 -1.42
C PHE A 152 10.86 -31.71 -1.33
N HIS A 153 10.72 -30.65 -0.54
CA HIS A 153 9.44 -29.97 -0.36
C HIS A 153 9.37 -28.62 -1.09
N GLY A 154 10.48 -28.12 -1.62
CA GLY A 154 10.55 -26.76 -2.14
C GLY A 154 10.39 -25.71 -1.03
N LEU A 155 10.22 -24.44 -1.42
CA LEU A 155 9.79 -23.41 -0.48
C LEU A 155 8.27 -23.28 -0.59
N THR A 156 7.53 -23.77 0.41
CA THR A 156 6.06 -23.87 0.37
C THR A 156 5.35 -22.74 1.09
N ASP A 157 5.95 -22.20 2.15
CA ASP A 157 5.37 -21.11 2.94
C ASP A 157 5.19 -19.84 2.09
N ARG A 158 3.94 -19.44 1.84
CA ARG A 158 3.61 -18.33 0.93
C ARG A 158 4.20 -17.00 1.41
N GLU A 159 4.19 -16.75 2.72
CA GLU A 159 4.73 -15.52 3.31
C GLU A 159 6.24 -15.42 3.04
N VAL A 160 6.98 -16.50 3.30
CA VAL A 160 8.44 -16.56 3.03
C VAL A 160 8.73 -16.47 1.54
N ARG A 161 7.90 -17.08 0.67
CA ARG A 161 8.06 -16.98 -0.79
C ARG A 161 7.96 -15.55 -1.27
N TYR A 162 6.97 -14.79 -0.81
CA TYR A 162 6.78 -13.40 -1.21
C TYR A 162 7.90 -12.49 -0.67
N ARG A 163 8.29 -12.66 0.59
CA ARG A 163 9.38 -11.88 1.22
C ARG A 163 10.74 -12.18 0.60
N GLN A 164 11.01 -13.46 0.34
CA GLN A 164 12.28 -13.94 -0.19
C GLN A 164 12.11 -14.43 -1.62
N ARG A 165 11.55 -13.58 -2.50
CA ARG A 165 11.31 -13.94 -3.91
C ARG A 165 12.56 -14.49 -4.61
N TYR A 166 13.73 -13.98 -4.25
CA TYR A 166 15.01 -14.49 -4.77
C TYR A 166 15.27 -15.96 -4.42
N VAL A 167 14.81 -16.46 -3.27
CA VAL A 167 14.87 -17.90 -2.92
C VAL A 167 13.75 -18.66 -3.61
N ASP A 168 12.55 -18.09 -3.67
CA ASP A 168 11.40 -18.69 -4.35
C ASP A 168 11.69 -18.98 -5.83
N LEU A 169 12.26 -18.01 -6.56
CA LEU A 169 12.71 -18.17 -7.95
C LEU A 169 13.79 -19.24 -8.12
N ILE A 170 14.60 -19.51 -7.08
CA ILE A 170 15.59 -20.59 -7.10
C ILE A 170 14.94 -21.95 -6.85
N MET A 171 13.95 -22.02 -5.97
CA MET A 171 13.37 -23.29 -5.51
C MET A 171 12.17 -23.75 -6.33
N ASN A 172 11.43 -22.82 -6.94
CA ASN A 172 10.16 -23.08 -7.62
C ASN A 172 10.23 -22.58 -9.08
N PRO A 173 10.55 -23.45 -10.06
CA PRO A 173 10.66 -23.09 -11.47
C PRO A 173 9.38 -22.48 -12.06
N ASP A 174 8.20 -22.92 -11.59
CA ASP A 174 6.91 -22.44 -12.07
C ASP A 174 6.72 -20.94 -11.79
N VAL A 175 7.28 -20.42 -10.69
CA VAL A 175 7.28 -18.97 -10.40
C VAL A 175 8.06 -18.21 -11.45
N ARG A 176 9.18 -18.75 -11.94
CA ARG A 176 9.94 -18.13 -13.03
C ARG A 176 9.14 -18.14 -14.33
N ASP A 177 8.37 -19.21 -14.58
CA ASP A 177 7.49 -19.29 -15.74
C ASP A 177 6.37 -18.25 -15.68
N THR A 178 5.68 -18.11 -14.53
CA THR A 178 4.69 -17.04 -14.31
C THR A 178 5.26 -15.65 -14.59
N MET A 179 6.45 -15.34 -14.07
CA MET A 179 7.07 -14.03 -14.29
C MET A 179 7.52 -13.81 -15.75
N ARG A 180 7.98 -14.87 -16.44
CA ARG A 180 8.27 -14.83 -17.87
C ARG A 180 7.01 -14.60 -18.70
N LYS A 181 5.92 -15.30 -18.39
CA LYS A 181 4.60 -15.13 -19.03
C LYS A 181 4.08 -13.71 -18.83
N ARG A 182 4.16 -13.15 -17.63
CA ARG A 182 3.82 -11.74 -17.37
C ARG A 182 4.63 -10.79 -18.26
N SER A 183 5.96 -10.95 -18.32
CA SER A 183 6.82 -10.11 -19.17
C SER A 183 6.47 -10.23 -20.66
N ARG A 184 6.21 -11.46 -21.13
CA ARG A 184 5.76 -11.72 -22.50
C ARG A 184 4.41 -11.06 -22.78
N MET A 185 3.46 -11.15 -21.85
CA MET A 185 2.13 -10.54 -21.95
C MET A 185 2.23 -9.02 -22.11
N VAL A 186 2.98 -8.33 -21.23
CA VAL A 186 3.17 -6.87 -21.34
C VAL A 186 3.83 -6.49 -22.67
N SER A 187 4.84 -7.25 -23.11
CA SER A 187 5.49 -7.01 -24.40
C SER A 187 4.55 -7.24 -25.59
N LEU A 188 3.63 -8.20 -25.47
CA LEU A 188 2.64 -8.51 -26.50
C LEU A 188 1.57 -7.41 -26.57
N ILE A 189 1.09 -6.93 -25.43
CA ILE A 189 0.14 -5.80 -25.35
C ILE A 189 0.71 -4.60 -26.09
N ARG A 190 1.96 -4.19 -25.79
CA ARG A 190 2.61 -3.07 -26.51
C ARG A 190 2.60 -3.25 -28.03
N ARG A 191 3.07 -4.42 -28.50
CA ARG A 191 3.10 -4.72 -29.94
C ARG A 191 1.72 -4.73 -30.59
N TYR A 192 0.70 -5.20 -29.86
CA TYR A 192 -0.67 -5.20 -30.33
C TYR A 192 -1.20 -3.77 -30.48
N MET A 193 -1.02 -2.94 -29.46
CA MET A 193 -1.42 -1.53 -29.45
C MET A 193 -0.72 -0.73 -30.57
N GLU A 194 0.60 -0.87 -30.70
CA GLU A 194 1.39 -0.26 -31.78
C GLU A 194 0.92 -0.72 -33.17
N GLY A 195 0.59 -2.00 -33.31
CA GLY A 195 0.06 -2.57 -34.55
C GLY A 195 -1.30 -1.99 -34.97
N ASP A 196 -2.12 -1.55 -34.00
CA ASP A 196 -3.38 -0.85 -34.21
C ASP A 196 -3.23 0.68 -34.22
N GLY A 197 -1.99 1.19 -34.25
CA GLY A 197 -1.70 2.62 -34.41
C GLY A 197 -1.84 3.46 -33.14
N TYR A 198 -1.95 2.85 -31.96
CA TYR A 198 -1.84 3.57 -30.70
C TYR A 198 -0.38 3.97 -30.42
N ILE A 199 -0.19 5.16 -29.85
CA ILE A 199 1.11 5.68 -29.45
C ILE A 199 1.29 5.48 -27.94
N GLU A 200 2.35 4.79 -27.53
CA GLU A 200 2.72 4.69 -26.10
C GLU A 200 3.25 6.05 -25.63
N VAL A 201 2.73 6.53 -24.50
CA VAL A 201 3.12 7.82 -23.89
C VAL A 201 3.43 7.64 -22.41
N GLU A 202 4.10 8.63 -21.82
CA GLU A 202 4.36 8.69 -20.38
C GLU A 202 3.78 9.99 -19.82
N THR A 203 2.87 9.87 -18.85
CA THR A 203 2.25 11.01 -18.16
C THR A 203 2.79 11.15 -16.72
N PRO A 204 2.65 12.33 -16.08
CA PRO A 204 3.17 12.54 -14.73
C PRO A 204 2.65 11.51 -13.72
N MET A 205 3.52 11.01 -12.84
CA MET A 205 3.15 10.13 -11.71
C MET A 205 2.88 10.90 -10.41
N MET A 206 3.34 12.15 -10.33
CA MET A 206 3.07 13.07 -9.22
C MET A 206 2.15 14.18 -9.72
N HIS A 207 0.97 14.31 -9.11
CA HIS A 207 -0.05 15.29 -9.48
C HIS A 207 -0.23 16.31 -8.35
N ALA A 208 -0.54 17.56 -8.72
CA ALA A 208 -0.83 18.62 -7.74
C ALA A 208 -2.28 18.59 -7.24
N ILE A 209 -3.14 17.82 -7.91
CA ILE A 209 -4.59 17.66 -7.66
C ILE A 209 -4.93 16.18 -7.80
N LEU A 210 -5.95 15.73 -7.09
CA LEU A 210 -6.50 14.37 -7.17
C LEU A 210 -7.58 14.29 -8.25
N GLY A 211 -7.46 13.34 -9.17
CA GLY A 211 -8.48 13.11 -10.18
C GLY A 211 -8.23 11.88 -11.05
N GLY A 212 -9.24 11.54 -11.86
CA GLY A 212 -9.21 10.41 -12.80
C GLY A 212 -9.66 9.07 -12.21
N ALA A 213 -9.87 8.97 -10.90
CA ALA A 213 -10.52 7.84 -10.23
C ALA A 213 -11.03 8.28 -8.84
N ASN A 214 -11.91 7.48 -8.24
CA ASN A 214 -12.28 7.61 -6.83
C ASN A 214 -11.41 6.63 -6.05
N ALA A 215 -10.39 7.15 -5.36
CA ALA A 215 -9.43 6.37 -4.59
C ALA A 215 -8.63 7.27 -3.65
N LYS A 216 -8.28 6.75 -2.48
CA LYS A 216 -7.39 7.46 -1.56
C LYS A 216 -5.95 7.52 -2.11
N PRO A 217 -5.31 8.69 -2.21
CA PRO A 217 -3.95 8.81 -2.75
C PRO A 217 -2.87 8.54 -1.70
N PHE A 218 -1.64 8.29 -2.18
CA PHE A 218 -0.44 8.55 -1.38
C PHE A 218 -0.06 10.02 -1.50
N VAL A 219 0.16 10.68 -0.37
CA VAL A 219 0.61 12.07 -0.28
C VAL A 219 2.12 12.11 -0.10
N THR A 220 2.79 13.03 -0.78
CA THR A 220 4.22 13.31 -0.63
C THR A 220 4.47 14.81 -0.70
N HIS A 221 5.67 15.26 -0.35
CA HIS A 221 6.01 16.68 -0.29
C HIS A 221 7.12 17.03 -1.30
N PHE A 222 6.87 18.04 -2.14
CA PHE A 222 7.86 18.53 -3.09
C PHE A 222 8.63 19.71 -2.49
N ASN A 223 9.75 19.42 -1.82
CA ASN A 223 10.61 20.38 -1.12
C ASN A 223 10.92 21.69 -1.90
N ALA A 224 11.23 21.62 -3.20
CA ALA A 224 11.61 22.81 -3.97
C ALA A 224 10.43 23.74 -4.28
N LEU A 225 9.21 23.21 -4.27
CA LEU A 225 7.97 23.97 -4.45
C LEU A 225 7.24 24.22 -3.12
N ASP A 226 7.75 23.64 -2.03
CA ASP A 226 7.20 23.73 -0.67
C ASP A 226 5.69 23.44 -0.64
N ARG A 227 5.28 22.35 -1.31
CA ARG A 227 3.88 21.96 -1.45
C ARG A 227 3.73 20.45 -1.59
N ASP A 228 2.60 19.96 -1.09
CA ASP A 228 2.20 18.56 -1.24
C ASP A 228 1.78 18.21 -2.66
N TYR A 229 2.15 16.99 -3.03
CA TYR A 229 1.83 16.33 -4.28
C TYR A 229 1.27 14.94 -3.98
N PHE A 230 0.52 14.42 -4.93
CA PHE A 230 -0.15 13.13 -4.81
C PHE A 230 0.41 12.16 -5.84
N MET A 231 0.64 10.92 -5.43
CA MET A 231 0.91 9.85 -6.39
C MET A 231 -0.37 9.58 -7.18
N ARG A 232 -0.25 9.42 -8.50
CA ARG A 232 -1.41 9.26 -9.38
C ARG A 232 -2.23 8.01 -9.05
N ILE A 233 -3.56 8.17 -9.08
CA ILE A 233 -4.56 7.10 -8.87
C ILE A 233 -5.15 6.58 -10.19
N ALA A 234 -4.90 7.28 -11.30
CA ALA A 234 -5.25 6.95 -12.69
C ALA A 234 -4.33 7.73 -13.66
N THR A 235 -4.32 7.37 -14.93
CA THR A 235 -3.64 8.13 -16.01
C THR A 235 -4.61 8.95 -16.87
N GLU A 236 -5.89 8.90 -16.55
CA GLU A 236 -7.00 9.36 -17.40
C GLU A 236 -6.91 10.83 -17.80
N LEU A 237 -6.85 11.74 -16.82
CA LEU A 237 -6.94 13.18 -17.12
C LEU A 237 -5.76 13.68 -17.96
N PRO A 238 -4.50 13.26 -17.71
CA PRO A 238 -3.39 13.56 -18.62
C PRO A 238 -3.55 12.96 -20.02
N LEU A 239 -4.02 11.72 -20.16
CA LEU A 239 -4.21 11.09 -21.47
C LEU A 239 -5.29 11.79 -22.30
N LYS A 240 -6.40 12.20 -21.68
CA LYS A 240 -7.44 13.01 -22.33
C LYS A 240 -6.92 14.38 -22.80
N ARG A 241 -6.01 15.01 -22.06
CA ARG A 241 -5.33 16.24 -22.53
C ARG A 241 -4.54 15.99 -23.82
N LEU A 242 -4.00 14.79 -24.04
CA LEU A 242 -3.34 14.45 -25.31
C LEU A 242 -4.35 14.26 -26.44
N ILE A 243 -5.52 13.71 -26.16
CA ILE A 243 -6.63 13.64 -27.13
C ILE A 243 -7.05 15.05 -27.57
N VAL A 244 -7.21 15.99 -26.61
CA VAL A 244 -7.41 17.43 -26.90
C VAL A 244 -6.27 17.99 -27.76
N GLY A 245 -5.03 17.60 -27.47
CA GLY A 245 -3.84 17.97 -28.22
C GLY A 245 -3.76 17.40 -29.64
N GLY A 246 -4.72 16.57 -30.07
CA GLY A 246 -4.79 15.98 -31.40
C GLY A 246 -4.04 14.65 -31.54
N MET A 247 -3.63 14.02 -30.44
CA MET A 247 -3.09 12.65 -30.48
C MET A 247 -4.25 11.66 -30.49
N GLU A 248 -4.70 11.24 -31.67
CA GLU A 248 -5.95 10.50 -31.83
C GLU A 248 -5.99 9.14 -31.13
N ARG A 249 -4.85 8.45 -30.95
CA ARG A 249 -4.76 7.14 -30.30
C ARG A 249 -3.57 7.09 -29.36
N VAL A 250 -3.82 7.07 -28.07
CA VAL A 250 -2.76 7.03 -27.04
C VAL A 250 -3.01 5.92 -26.04
N PHE A 251 -1.95 5.35 -25.50
CA PHE A 251 -2.03 4.45 -24.36
C PHE A 251 -0.83 4.61 -23.45
N GLU A 252 -0.99 4.29 -22.18
CA GLU A 252 0.10 4.20 -21.23
C GLU A 252 0.01 2.90 -20.44
N ILE A 253 1.11 2.14 -20.38
CA ILE A 253 1.27 1.05 -19.41
C ILE A 253 2.13 1.57 -18.27
N GLY A 254 1.51 1.81 -17.11
CA GLY A 254 2.16 2.54 -16.04
C GLY A 254 1.79 2.04 -14.65
N ARG A 255 2.54 2.49 -13.64
CA ARG A 255 2.23 2.24 -12.23
C ARG A 255 1.16 3.21 -11.75
N ILE A 256 0.18 2.69 -11.02
CA ILE A 256 -0.85 3.41 -10.29
C ILE A 256 -0.64 3.15 -8.79
N PHE A 257 -0.97 4.14 -7.97
CA PHE A 257 -0.78 4.08 -6.52
C PHE A 257 -2.09 4.44 -5.83
N ARG A 258 -2.65 3.51 -5.06
CA ARG A 258 -3.87 3.71 -4.27
C ARG A 258 -3.59 3.32 -2.83
N ASN A 259 -3.85 4.23 -1.91
CA ASN A 259 -3.58 4.09 -0.49
C ASN A 259 -4.74 3.37 0.20
N GLU A 260 -4.91 2.12 -0.18
CA GLU A 260 -6.03 1.24 0.18
C GLU A 260 -5.51 -0.05 0.85
N GLY A 261 -6.44 -0.89 1.31
CA GLY A 261 -6.13 -2.20 1.85
C GLY A 261 -5.45 -3.14 0.85
N MET A 262 -4.83 -4.21 1.37
CA MET A 262 -4.23 -5.27 0.55
C MET A 262 -5.00 -6.57 0.74
N ASP A 263 -5.38 -7.22 -0.35
CA ASP A 263 -6.09 -8.50 -0.33
C ASP A 263 -5.53 -9.46 -1.41
N LEU A 264 -6.39 -10.37 -1.91
CA LEU A 264 -6.01 -11.33 -2.95
C LEU A 264 -5.84 -10.68 -4.33
N THR A 265 -6.53 -9.58 -4.63
CA THR A 265 -6.60 -8.92 -5.94
C THR A 265 -6.08 -7.48 -5.92
N HIS A 266 -5.84 -6.88 -4.75
CA HIS A 266 -5.36 -5.51 -4.57
C HIS A 266 -3.96 -5.45 -3.96
N ASN A 267 -3.11 -4.60 -4.55
CA ASN A 267 -1.80 -4.20 -4.04
C ASN A 267 -1.68 -2.67 -4.16
N PRO A 268 -1.10 -1.94 -3.18
CA PRO A 268 -1.20 -0.48 -3.12
C PRO A 268 -0.50 0.22 -4.29
N GLU A 269 0.45 -0.47 -4.92
CA GLU A 269 1.02 -0.10 -6.19
C GLU A 269 0.76 -1.20 -7.23
N PHE A 270 0.16 -0.87 -8.37
CA PHE A 270 -0.20 -1.86 -9.39
C PHE A 270 -0.07 -1.30 -10.80
N THR A 271 0.08 -2.17 -11.79
CA THR A 271 0.24 -1.80 -13.19
C THR A 271 -1.11 -1.80 -13.87
N SER A 272 -1.48 -0.67 -14.47
CA SER A 272 -2.61 -0.59 -15.38
C SER A 272 -2.12 -0.33 -16.81
N MET A 273 -3.00 -0.59 -17.78
CA MET A 273 -2.94 0.07 -19.08
C MET A 273 -4.20 0.91 -19.22
N GLU A 274 -4.06 2.19 -19.54
CA GLU A 274 -5.19 3.00 -20.01
C GLU A 274 -4.95 3.40 -21.47
N ALA A 275 -6.01 3.39 -22.27
CA ALA A 275 -5.97 3.71 -23.69
C ALA A 275 -7.15 4.57 -24.09
N TYR A 276 -6.91 5.54 -24.97
CA TYR A 276 -7.91 6.48 -25.47
C TYR A 276 -7.83 6.58 -26.99
N CYS A 277 -8.99 6.57 -27.64
CA CYS A 277 -9.12 6.61 -29.09
C CYS A 277 -10.18 7.63 -29.51
N ALA A 278 -9.74 8.71 -30.14
CA ALA A 278 -10.60 9.71 -30.76
C ALA A 278 -11.43 9.08 -31.89
N TYR A 279 -12.65 9.60 -32.04
CA TYR A 279 -13.66 9.14 -33.00
C TYR A 279 -14.11 7.69 -32.82
N SER A 280 -13.82 7.09 -31.67
CA SER A 280 -14.30 5.78 -31.23
C SER A 280 -15.39 5.92 -30.16
N ASP A 281 -16.02 4.79 -29.83
CA ASP A 281 -17.02 4.62 -28.78
C ASP A 281 -16.78 3.30 -28.02
N LEU A 282 -17.75 2.87 -27.21
CA LEU A 282 -17.73 1.58 -26.52
C LEU A 282 -17.56 0.37 -27.43
N GLN A 283 -18.12 0.38 -28.64
CA GLN A 283 -17.99 -0.77 -29.55
C GLN A 283 -16.52 -0.93 -29.97
N GLY A 284 -15.84 0.17 -30.27
CA GLY A 284 -14.39 0.15 -30.50
C GLY A 284 -13.60 -0.37 -29.31
N MET A 285 -13.98 0.00 -28.08
CA MET A 285 -13.33 -0.51 -26.87
C MET A 285 -13.60 -2.01 -26.63
N LYS A 286 -14.80 -2.51 -26.97
CA LYS A 286 -15.11 -3.95 -26.95
C LYS A 286 -14.25 -4.72 -27.96
N ASP A 287 -14.11 -4.20 -29.18
CA ASP A 287 -13.31 -4.82 -30.23
C ASP A 287 -11.82 -4.89 -29.85
N LEU A 288 -11.28 -3.79 -29.33
CA LEU A 288 -9.92 -3.73 -28.78
C LEU A 288 -9.71 -4.79 -27.71
N THR A 289 -10.62 -4.85 -26.74
CA THR A 289 -10.56 -5.76 -25.60
C THR A 289 -10.61 -7.22 -26.03
N MET A 290 -11.55 -7.59 -26.90
CA MET A 290 -11.65 -8.95 -27.41
C MET A 290 -10.37 -9.37 -28.14
N GLY A 291 -9.81 -8.49 -28.97
CA GLY A 291 -8.57 -8.77 -29.70
C GLY A 291 -7.38 -8.96 -28.77
N LEU A 292 -7.23 -8.09 -27.77
CA LEU A 292 -6.17 -8.13 -26.77
C LEU A 292 -6.19 -9.44 -25.95
N PHE A 293 -7.34 -9.81 -25.40
CA PHE A 293 -7.44 -11.02 -24.57
C PHE A 293 -7.23 -12.30 -25.39
N LYS A 294 -7.76 -12.37 -26.62
CA LYS A 294 -7.56 -13.54 -27.49
C LYS A 294 -6.11 -13.69 -27.94
N ILE A 295 -5.42 -12.59 -28.28
CA ILE A 295 -4.00 -12.71 -28.65
C ILE A 295 -3.17 -13.15 -27.44
N ILE A 296 -3.49 -12.69 -26.23
CA ILE A 296 -2.81 -13.13 -25.01
C ILE A 296 -3.07 -14.62 -24.75
N ALA A 297 -4.31 -15.09 -24.85
CA ALA A 297 -4.64 -16.51 -24.69
C ALA A 297 -3.81 -17.39 -25.66
N ARG A 298 -3.74 -17.00 -26.93
CA ARG A 298 -2.98 -17.74 -27.95
C ARG A 298 -1.47 -17.72 -27.68
N GLU A 299 -0.91 -16.54 -27.43
CA GLU A 299 0.54 -16.38 -27.33
C GLU A 299 1.09 -16.79 -25.95
N VAL A 300 0.38 -16.52 -24.87
CA VAL A 300 0.85 -16.77 -23.49
C VAL A 300 0.40 -18.13 -22.98
N CYS A 301 -0.84 -18.53 -23.28
CA CYS A 301 -1.40 -19.81 -22.82
C CYS A 301 -1.29 -20.93 -23.86
N GLY A 302 -0.96 -20.61 -25.12
CA GLY A 302 -0.80 -21.60 -26.19
C GLY A 302 -2.11 -22.09 -26.79
N CYS A 303 -3.20 -21.33 -26.64
CA CYS A 303 -4.49 -21.67 -27.24
C CYS A 303 -4.44 -21.62 -28.78
N GLU A 304 -5.27 -22.43 -29.44
CA GLU A 304 -5.47 -22.38 -30.89
C GLU A 304 -6.42 -21.24 -31.26
N GLU A 305 -6.26 -20.67 -32.46
CA GLU A 305 -7.16 -19.63 -32.97
C GLU A 305 -8.58 -20.16 -33.15
N GLY A 306 -9.56 -19.46 -32.57
CA GLY A 306 -10.95 -19.90 -32.52
C GLY A 306 -11.25 -20.93 -31.44
N HIS A 307 -10.27 -21.27 -30.60
CA HIS A 307 -10.42 -22.12 -29.43
C HIS A 307 -9.62 -21.57 -28.23
N GLU A 308 -9.84 -20.30 -27.91
CA GLU A 308 -9.23 -19.60 -26.78
C GLU A 308 -9.87 -19.99 -25.43
N VAL A 309 -9.75 -21.26 -25.06
CA VAL A 309 -10.23 -21.77 -23.76
C VAL A 309 -9.07 -21.90 -22.79
N ILE A 310 -9.17 -21.22 -21.64
CA ILE A 310 -8.19 -21.28 -20.56
C ILE A 310 -8.79 -21.91 -19.30
N THR A 311 -7.92 -22.37 -18.39
CA THR A 311 -8.32 -22.81 -17.06
C THR A 311 -7.91 -21.75 -16.05
N TYR A 312 -8.87 -21.31 -15.22
CA TYR A 312 -8.62 -20.39 -14.12
C TYR A 312 -9.31 -20.91 -12.86
N GLN A 313 -8.52 -21.23 -11.84
CA GLN A 313 -8.97 -21.70 -10.52
C GLN A 313 -9.93 -22.89 -10.61
N GLY A 314 -9.69 -23.80 -11.56
CA GLY A 314 -10.49 -24.99 -11.81
C GLY A 314 -11.73 -24.78 -12.70
N GLN A 315 -12.01 -23.53 -13.11
CA GLN A 315 -13.08 -23.22 -14.07
C GLN A 315 -12.53 -23.15 -15.50
N GLN A 316 -13.33 -23.56 -16.48
CA GLN A 316 -13.03 -23.36 -17.91
C GLN A 316 -13.61 -22.01 -18.34
N ILE A 317 -12.75 -21.14 -18.88
CA ILE A 317 -13.13 -19.82 -19.38
C ILE A 317 -12.97 -19.83 -20.90
N ASP A 318 -14.07 -19.60 -21.61
CA ASP A 318 -14.09 -19.55 -23.07
C ASP A 318 -13.99 -18.10 -23.56
N LEU A 319 -12.83 -17.73 -24.09
CA LEU A 319 -12.55 -16.40 -24.64
C LEU A 319 -12.77 -16.33 -26.16
N SER A 320 -13.23 -17.43 -26.79
CA SER A 320 -13.43 -17.52 -28.24
C SER A 320 -14.68 -16.76 -28.71
N GLY A 321 -14.80 -16.56 -30.02
CA GLY A 321 -16.00 -15.96 -30.62
C GLY A 321 -16.29 -14.53 -30.18
N THR A 322 -17.55 -14.20 -29.91
CA THR A 322 -17.99 -12.89 -29.41
C THR A 322 -18.52 -13.03 -28.00
N TRP A 323 -18.35 -11.99 -27.17
CA TRP A 323 -18.73 -12.05 -25.77
C TRP A 323 -20.12 -11.45 -25.52
N ARG A 324 -20.77 -11.92 -24.44
CA ARG A 324 -22.09 -11.42 -24.02
C ARG A 324 -21.98 -9.95 -23.67
N SER A 325 -22.94 -9.13 -24.10
CA SER A 325 -23.20 -7.82 -23.51
C SER A 325 -24.51 -7.93 -22.74
N ALA A 326 -24.53 -7.52 -21.48
CA ALA A 326 -25.71 -7.51 -20.63
C ALA A 326 -25.71 -6.25 -19.77
N THR A 327 -26.89 -5.69 -19.48
CA THR A 327 -26.96 -4.49 -18.64
C THR A 327 -26.90 -4.83 -17.15
N VAL A 328 -26.50 -3.86 -16.32
CA VAL A 328 -26.57 -3.98 -14.85
C VAL A 328 -27.98 -4.42 -14.41
N ALA A 329 -29.03 -3.81 -14.97
CA ALA A 329 -30.41 -4.13 -14.66
C ALA A 329 -30.82 -5.55 -15.09
N GLU A 330 -30.36 -6.02 -16.26
CA GLU A 330 -30.61 -7.39 -16.72
C GLU A 330 -30.00 -8.42 -15.76
N ILE A 331 -28.76 -8.20 -15.33
CA ILE A 331 -28.07 -9.13 -14.43
C ILE A 331 -28.71 -9.12 -13.04
N ALA A 332 -29.00 -7.93 -12.49
CA ALA A 332 -29.73 -7.78 -11.24
C ALA A 332 -31.10 -8.50 -11.30
N SER A 333 -31.82 -8.38 -12.42
CA SER A 333 -33.08 -9.09 -12.64
C SER A 333 -32.91 -10.61 -12.66
N GLU A 334 -31.87 -11.10 -13.32
CA GLU A 334 -31.56 -12.54 -13.41
C GLU A 334 -31.30 -13.15 -12.03
N VAL A 335 -30.50 -12.48 -11.18
CA VAL A 335 -30.13 -13.00 -9.86
C VAL A 335 -31.21 -12.83 -8.80
N CYS A 336 -32.01 -11.75 -8.89
CA CYS A 336 -33.16 -11.55 -8.00
C CYS A 336 -34.39 -12.37 -8.41
N GLY A 337 -34.45 -12.84 -9.67
CA GLY A 337 -35.57 -13.62 -10.19
C GLY A 337 -36.85 -12.80 -10.44
N GLU A 338 -36.75 -11.48 -10.53
CA GLU A 338 -37.83 -10.56 -10.88
C GLU A 338 -37.32 -9.46 -11.82
N GLU A 339 -38.23 -8.82 -12.57
CA GLU A 339 -37.86 -7.75 -13.50
C GLU A 339 -37.57 -6.45 -12.74
N LEU A 340 -36.30 -6.04 -12.73
CA LEU A 340 -35.80 -4.82 -12.10
C LEU A 340 -35.21 -3.89 -13.15
N SER A 341 -35.47 -2.60 -13.01
CA SER A 341 -34.95 -1.56 -13.89
C SER A 341 -34.87 -0.23 -13.16
N ILE A 342 -34.28 0.77 -13.82
CA ILE A 342 -34.21 2.13 -13.27
C ILE A 342 -35.57 2.81 -13.09
N ASP A 343 -36.63 2.24 -13.67
CA ASP A 343 -38.02 2.65 -13.47
C ASP A 343 -38.71 1.93 -12.31
N THR A 344 -38.07 0.90 -11.73
CA THR A 344 -38.58 0.22 -10.55
C THR A 344 -38.69 1.21 -9.38
N PRO A 345 -39.84 1.27 -8.66
CA PRO A 345 -39.99 2.18 -7.53
C PRO A 345 -38.88 2.00 -6.49
N ILE A 346 -38.30 3.12 -6.03
CA ILE A 346 -37.19 3.13 -5.06
C ILE A 346 -37.52 2.29 -3.81
N GLU A 347 -38.73 2.41 -3.28
CA GLU A 347 -39.16 1.62 -2.11
C GLU A 347 -39.13 0.12 -2.39
N HIS A 348 -39.51 -0.32 -3.59
CA HIS A 348 -39.40 -1.73 -3.99
C HIS A 348 -37.94 -2.16 -4.07
N LEU A 349 -37.06 -1.35 -4.69
CA LEU A 349 -35.63 -1.65 -4.74
C LEU A 349 -34.99 -1.75 -3.35
N ARG A 350 -35.42 -0.92 -2.39
CA ARG A 350 -35.02 -1.00 -0.98
C ARG A 350 -35.49 -2.29 -0.32
N GLU A 351 -36.73 -2.70 -0.57
CA GLU A 351 -37.27 -3.97 -0.10
C GLU A 351 -36.48 -5.16 -0.66
N VAL A 352 -36.12 -5.13 -1.95
CA VAL A 352 -35.33 -6.19 -2.61
C VAL A 352 -33.91 -6.24 -2.07
N ASN A 353 -33.22 -5.10 -1.92
CA ASN A 353 -31.89 -5.05 -1.29
C ASN A 353 -31.93 -5.62 0.13
N ALA A 354 -32.88 -5.15 0.96
CA ALA A 354 -33.05 -5.64 2.32
C ALA A 354 -33.38 -7.13 2.40
N ALA A 355 -34.15 -7.67 1.45
CA ALA A 355 -34.48 -9.09 1.38
C ALA A 355 -33.25 -9.97 1.09
N HIS A 356 -32.24 -9.42 0.40
CA HIS A 356 -30.96 -10.08 0.13
C HIS A 356 -29.87 -9.75 1.16
N GLY A 357 -30.20 -8.96 2.18
CA GLY A 357 -29.25 -8.59 3.25
C GLY A 357 -28.27 -7.49 2.84
N ILE A 358 -28.54 -6.75 1.76
CA ILE A 358 -27.73 -5.64 1.28
C ILE A 358 -28.21 -4.36 1.98
N GLU A 359 -27.27 -3.67 2.64
CA GLU A 359 -27.55 -2.41 3.33
C GLU A 359 -27.71 -1.27 2.31
N TRP A 360 -28.56 -0.29 2.63
CA TRP A 360 -28.78 0.87 1.76
C TRP A 360 -28.93 2.16 2.56
N GLN A 361 -28.72 3.30 1.89
CA GLN A 361 -28.82 4.63 2.49
C GLN A 361 -30.02 5.41 1.94
N GLU A 362 -30.63 6.27 2.76
CA GLU A 362 -31.84 7.03 2.39
C GLU A 362 -31.65 7.96 1.18
N ASN A 363 -30.41 8.41 0.95
CA ASN A 363 -30.03 9.27 -0.16
C ASN A 363 -29.77 8.50 -1.47
N TRP A 364 -29.73 7.17 -1.46
CA TRP A 364 -29.52 6.38 -2.68
C TRP A 364 -30.75 6.42 -3.59
N GLY A 365 -30.50 6.71 -4.86
CA GLY A 365 -31.51 6.63 -5.92
C GLY A 365 -31.70 5.21 -6.43
N ALA A 366 -32.59 5.06 -7.42
CA ALA A 366 -32.86 3.77 -8.04
C ALA A 366 -31.60 3.18 -8.72
N GLY A 367 -30.73 4.05 -9.25
CA GLY A 367 -29.50 3.63 -9.91
C GLY A 367 -28.54 2.95 -8.95
N LYS A 368 -28.19 3.61 -7.84
CA LYS A 368 -27.29 3.03 -6.83
C LYS A 368 -27.86 1.72 -6.26
N LEU A 369 -29.15 1.67 -5.95
CA LEU A 369 -29.79 0.45 -5.43
C LEU A 369 -29.75 -0.74 -6.41
N LEU A 370 -29.86 -0.50 -7.72
CA LEU A 370 -29.71 -1.55 -8.74
C LEU A 370 -28.26 -2.00 -8.89
N PHE A 371 -27.33 -1.05 -8.82
CA PHE A 371 -25.90 -1.34 -8.88
C PHE A 371 -25.49 -2.27 -7.74
N GLU A 372 -25.93 -2.01 -6.50
CA GLU A 372 -25.59 -2.86 -5.34
C GLU A 372 -26.12 -4.29 -5.47
N LEU A 373 -27.32 -4.47 -6.04
CA LEU A 373 -27.84 -5.82 -6.34
C LEU A 373 -26.97 -6.56 -7.35
N TYR A 374 -26.48 -5.85 -8.37
CA TYR A 374 -25.54 -6.41 -9.33
C TYR A 374 -24.17 -6.70 -8.69
N ASP A 375 -23.63 -5.78 -7.89
CA ASP A 375 -22.30 -5.86 -7.31
C ASP A 375 -22.20 -7.04 -6.32
N GLU A 376 -23.18 -7.14 -5.42
CA GLU A 376 -23.18 -8.14 -4.35
C GLU A 376 -23.67 -9.54 -4.79
N LEU A 377 -24.54 -9.62 -5.81
CA LEU A 377 -25.18 -10.89 -6.21
C LEU A 377 -24.91 -11.29 -7.66
N GLY A 378 -24.70 -10.30 -8.54
CA GLY A 378 -24.61 -10.48 -9.98
C GLY A 378 -23.20 -10.83 -10.45
N GLU A 379 -22.20 -10.05 -10.01
CA GLU A 379 -20.83 -10.14 -10.53
C GLU A 379 -20.27 -11.57 -10.45
N GLU A 380 -20.39 -12.23 -9.29
CA GLU A 380 -19.87 -13.58 -9.06
C GLU A 380 -20.45 -14.68 -9.96
N THR A 381 -21.61 -14.43 -10.57
CA THR A 381 -22.28 -15.39 -11.47
C THR A 381 -21.68 -15.43 -12.87
N LEU A 382 -20.88 -14.41 -13.23
CA LEU A 382 -20.34 -14.23 -14.58
C LEU A 382 -19.03 -14.99 -14.78
N ILE A 383 -19.12 -16.22 -15.27
CA ILE A 383 -17.94 -17.07 -15.51
C ILE A 383 -17.20 -16.70 -16.80
N ASN A 384 -17.88 -16.78 -17.94
CA ASN A 384 -17.30 -16.41 -19.24
C ASN A 384 -17.28 -14.89 -19.41
N PRO A 385 -16.38 -14.35 -20.26
CA PRO A 385 -16.26 -12.92 -20.47
C PRO A 385 -17.60 -12.29 -20.84
N THR A 386 -17.99 -11.30 -20.05
CA THR A 386 -19.24 -10.55 -20.22
C THR A 386 -18.94 -9.07 -20.10
N PHE A 387 -19.37 -8.30 -21.10
CA PHE A 387 -19.40 -6.85 -21.03
C PHE A 387 -20.66 -6.42 -20.28
N VAL A 388 -20.53 -6.11 -19.00
CA VAL A 388 -21.60 -5.52 -18.20
C VAL A 388 -21.73 -4.06 -18.61
N CYS A 389 -22.89 -3.64 -19.09
CA CYS A 389 -23.11 -2.33 -19.70
C CYS A 389 -24.15 -1.51 -18.92
N ASP A 390 -24.31 -0.24 -19.32
CA ASP A 390 -25.42 0.63 -18.91
C ASP A 390 -25.42 0.91 -17.41
N TYR A 391 -24.24 1.25 -16.88
CA TYR A 391 -24.07 1.61 -15.48
C TYR A 391 -24.88 2.87 -15.16
N PRO A 392 -25.54 2.92 -13.98
CA PRO A 392 -26.23 4.11 -13.53
C PRO A 392 -25.29 5.32 -13.42
N GLU A 393 -25.85 6.50 -13.66
CA GLU A 393 -25.11 7.76 -13.59
C GLU A 393 -24.60 8.06 -12.18
N GLU A 394 -25.36 7.67 -11.16
CA GLU A 394 -25.03 7.82 -9.72
C GLU A 394 -23.67 7.19 -9.35
N VAL A 395 -23.16 6.23 -10.13
CA VAL A 395 -21.88 5.53 -9.89
C VAL A 395 -20.84 5.76 -11.00
N SER A 396 -21.07 6.73 -11.89
CA SER A 396 -20.30 6.90 -13.13
C SER A 396 -19.96 8.37 -13.43
N PRO A 397 -19.19 9.05 -12.55
CA PRO A 397 -19.01 10.50 -12.60
C PRO A 397 -18.28 11.00 -13.86
N LEU A 398 -17.45 10.17 -14.51
CA LEU A 398 -16.69 10.55 -15.70
C LEU A 398 -17.25 10.00 -17.03
N ALA A 399 -18.27 9.12 -16.96
CA ALA A 399 -18.84 8.49 -18.13
C ALA A 399 -19.92 9.38 -18.77
N LYS A 400 -19.97 9.43 -20.10
CA LYS A 400 -21.02 10.17 -20.80
C LYS A 400 -22.39 9.55 -20.55
N ARG A 401 -23.39 10.37 -20.26
CA ARG A 401 -24.80 9.94 -20.17
C ARG A 401 -25.27 9.46 -21.54
N LYS A 402 -26.19 8.50 -21.58
CA LYS A 402 -26.83 8.15 -22.85
C LYS A 402 -27.82 9.24 -23.27
N ASP A 403 -27.97 9.42 -24.57
CA ASP A 403 -28.87 10.44 -25.14
C ASP A 403 -30.36 10.08 -24.93
N ASP A 404 -30.69 8.78 -24.88
CA ASP A 404 -32.05 8.26 -24.77
C ASP A 404 -32.54 8.11 -23.33
N ASP A 405 -31.66 7.75 -22.39
CA ASP A 405 -31.93 7.78 -20.95
C ASP A 405 -30.73 8.34 -20.16
N PRO A 406 -30.78 9.61 -19.69
CA PRO A 406 -29.65 10.24 -19.01
C PRO A 406 -29.40 9.71 -17.60
N ARG A 407 -30.26 8.82 -17.07
CA ARG A 407 -30.06 8.17 -15.76
C ARG A 407 -29.03 7.03 -15.83
N ILE A 408 -28.66 6.61 -17.03
CA ILE A 408 -27.62 5.61 -17.32
C ILE A 408 -26.50 6.23 -18.16
N THR A 409 -25.36 5.57 -18.14
CA THR A 409 -24.15 6.00 -18.85
C THR A 409 -23.73 5.02 -19.92
N ASP A 410 -23.05 5.54 -20.94
CA ASP A 410 -22.43 4.74 -21.99
C ASP A 410 -21.08 4.22 -21.48
N ARG A 411 -21.16 3.27 -20.54
CA ARG A 411 -20.05 2.60 -19.83
C ARG A 411 -20.21 1.09 -19.90
N PHE A 412 -19.09 0.36 -19.94
CA PHE A 412 -19.07 -1.06 -19.62
C PHE A 412 -17.91 -1.42 -18.69
N GLU A 413 -18.08 -2.51 -17.96
CA GLU A 413 -16.98 -3.26 -17.35
C GLU A 413 -16.90 -4.66 -17.97
N LEU A 414 -15.67 -5.18 -18.10
CA LEU A 414 -15.44 -6.56 -18.49
C LEU A 414 -15.33 -7.42 -17.25
N VAL A 415 -16.27 -8.34 -17.06
CA VAL A 415 -16.23 -9.33 -15.98
C VAL A 415 -15.88 -10.70 -16.53
N ILE A 416 -14.95 -11.39 -15.88
CA ILE A 416 -14.55 -12.77 -16.18
C ILE A 416 -14.37 -13.52 -14.86
N ALA A 417 -14.91 -14.73 -14.73
CA ALA A 417 -14.80 -15.53 -13.52
C ALA A 417 -15.16 -14.76 -12.23
N GLY A 418 -16.19 -13.91 -12.30
CA GLY A 418 -16.67 -13.11 -11.17
C GLY A 418 -15.75 -11.96 -10.74
N HIS A 419 -14.91 -11.45 -11.65
CA HIS A 419 -14.03 -10.32 -11.37
C HIS A 419 -13.96 -9.34 -12.53
N GLU A 420 -13.89 -8.05 -12.22
CA GLU A 420 -13.63 -6.96 -13.17
C GLU A 420 -12.18 -6.96 -13.70
N TYR A 421 -12.02 -6.87 -15.02
CA TYR A 421 -10.72 -6.82 -15.73
C TYR A 421 -10.49 -5.54 -16.53
N ALA A 422 -11.56 -4.85 -16.89
CA ALA A 422 -11.50 -3.60 -17.61
C ALA A 422 -12.72 -2.72 -17.30
N ASN A 423 -12.52 -1.41 -17.32
CA ASN A 423 -13.58 -0.42 -17.23
C ASN A 423 -13.43 0.56 -18.40
N ALA A 424 -14.52 0.83 -19.12
CA ALA A 424 -14.52 1.60 -20.35
C ALA A 424 -15.75 2.48 -20.46
N PHE A 425 -15.60 3.65 -21.08
CA PHE A 425 -16.72 4.55 -21.32
C PHE A 425 -16.53 5.35 -22.60
N SER A 426 -17.65 5.78 -23.18
CA SER A 426 -17.65 6.90 -24.10
C SER A 426 -17.35 8.16 -23.30
N GLU A 427 -16.31 8.88 -23.71
CA GLU A 427 -15.70 9.91 -22.88
C GLU A 427 -16.57 11.16 -22.77
N LEU A 428 -16.74 11.65 -21.54
CA LEU A 428 -17.37 12.94 -21.30
C LEU A 428 -16.46 14.06 -21.83
N ASN A 429 -16.88 14.68 -22.93
CA ASN A 429 -16.14 15.72 -23.62
C ASN A 429 -16.82 17.10 -23.58
N ASP A 430 -17.95 17.23 -22.86
CA ASP A 430 -18.62 18.51 -22.61
C ASP A 430 -18.00 19.19 -21.38
N PRO A 431 -17.29 20.33 -21.54
CA PRO A 431 -16.63 21.01 -20.42
C PRO A 431 -17.62 21.56 -19.38
N VAL A 432 -18.85 21.89 -19.78
CA VAL A 432 -19.88 22.44 -18.88
C VAL A 432 -20.44 21.34 -17.99
N ASP A 433 -20.77 20.18 -18.56
CA ASP A 433 -21.20 19.00 -17.79
C ASP A 433 -20.06 18.55 -16.85
N GLN A 434 -18.84 18.40 -17.37
CA GLN A 434 -17.68 17.97 -16.56
C GLN A 434 -17.41 18.91 -15.37
N ALA A 435 -17.52 20.23 -15.57
CA ALA A 435 -17.37 21.20 -14.48
C ALA A 435 -18.48 21.06 -13.42
N GLY A 436 -19.72 20.79 -13.85
CA GLY A 436 -20.84 20.51 -12.95
C GLY A 436 -20.58 19.27 -12.10
N ARG A 437 -20.12 18.17 -12.71
CA ARG A 437 -19.83 16.92 -12.00
C ARG A 437 -18.67 17.06 -11.01
N PHE A 438 -17.63 17.82 -11.34
CA PHE A 438 -16.59 18.12 -10.35
C PHE A 438 -17.12 18.97 -9.20
N ALA A 439 -18.04 19.91 -9.44
CA ALA A 439 -18.66 20.67 -8.35
C ALA A 439 -19.49 19.77 -7.42
N GLU A 440 -20.22 18.79 -7.98
CA GLU A 440 -20.95 17.77 -7.21
C GLU A 440 -20.00 16.89 -6.39
N GLN A 441 -18.88 16.44 -6.97
CA GLN A 441 -17.85 15.67 -6.25
C GLN A 441 -17.19 16.46 -5.12
N VAL A 442 -16.86 17.74 -5.34
CA VAL A 442 -16.33 18.61 -4.28
C VAL A 442 -17.34 18.84 -3.17
N ALA A 443 -18.64 18.98 -3.50
CA ALA A 443 -19.69 19.08 -2.49
C ALA A 443 -19.79 17.78 -1.68
N ALA A 444 -19.76 16.60 -2.34
CA ALA A 444 -19.76 15.30 -1.67
C ALA A 444 -18.55 15.12 -0.73
N LYS A 445 -17.36 15.58 -1.14
CA LYS A 445 -16.17 15.60 -0.29
C LYS A 445 -16.37 16.40 1.00
N GLY A 446 -17.06 17.54 0.92
CA GLY A 446 -17.43 18.35 2.08
C GLY A 446 -18.35 17.64 3.09
N PHE A 447 -18.99 16.55 2.68
CA PHE A 447 -19.82 15.69 3.52
C PHE A 447 -19.11 14.40 3.98
N GLY A 448 -17.78 14.31 3.84
CA GLY A 448 -16.97 13.22 4.38
C GLY A 448 -16.63 12.10 3.39
N ASP A 449 -16.84 12.29 2.08
CA ASP A 449 -16.32 11.37 1.06
C ASP A 449 -14.84 11.66 0.76
N ASP A 450 -13.95 10.94 1.45
CA ASP A 450 -12.49 11.07 1.31
C ASP A 450 -11.95 10.62 -0.07
N GLU A 451 -12.74 9.91 -0.87
CA GLU A 451 -12.36 9.37 -2.18
C GLU A 451 -12.84 10.22 -3.36
N ALA A 452 -13.71 11.21 -3.10
CA ALA A 452 -14.23 12.11 -4.11
C ALA A 452 -13.13 12.94 -4.80
N MET A 453 -13.33 13.15 -6.11
CA MET A 453 -12.36 13.85 -6.95
C MET A 453 -12.22 15.34 -6.59
N GLY A 454 -11.02 15.88 -6.77
CA GLY A 454 -10.78 17.32 -6.70
C GLY A 454 -11.23 18.04 -7.97
N TYR A 455 -11.47 19.35 -7.87
CA TYR A 455 -11.75 20.19 -9.03
C TYR A 455 -10.45 20.49 -9.80
N ASP A 456 -10.23 19.81 -10.92
CA ASP A 456 -9.11 20.08 -11.83
C ASP A 456 -9.48 21.16 -12.85
N TYR A 457 -9.20 22.41 -12.49
CA TYR A 457 -9.45 23.58 -13.33
C TYR A 457 -8.69 23.55 -14.67
N ASP A 458 -7.49 22.97 -14.70
CA ASP A 458 -6.71 22.87 -15.94
C ASP A 458 -7.29 21.81 -16.89
N TYR A 459 -7.81 20.71 -16.35
CA TYR A 459 -8.49 19.70 -17.15
C TYR A 459 -9.78 20.24 -17.78
N VAL A 460 -10.61 20.96 -17.01
CA VAL A 460 -11.81 21.62 -17.56
C VAL A 460 -11.40 22.59 -18.67
N ARG A 461 -10.37 23.41 -18.45
CA ARG A 461 -9.83 24.29 -19.49
C ARG A 461 -9.37 23.53 -20.74
N ALA A 462 -8.74 22.36 -20.59
CA ALA A 462 -8.36 21.55 -21.74
C ALA A 462 -9.59 21.13 -22.56
N LEU A 463 -10.67 20.68 -21.90
CA LEU A 463 -11.92 20.35 -22.58
C LEU A 463 -12.56 21.56 -23.28
N GLU A 464 -12.41 22.78 -22.73
CA GLU A 464 -12.89 24.02 -23.37
C GLU A 464 -12.20 24.32 -24.72
N TYR A 465 -10.98 23.82 -24.95
CA TYR A 465 -10.33 23.88 -26.27
C TYR A 465 -10.92 22.89 -27.28
N GLY A 466 -11.74 21.94 -26.81
CA GLY A 466 -12.44 20.95 -27.62
C GLY A 466 -11.76 19.60 -27.62
N MET A 467 -12.33 18.64 -26.91
CA MET A 467 -11.98 17.22 -27.03
C MET A 467 -12.92 16.55 -28.05
N PRO A 468 -12.42 15.84 -29.08
CA PRO A 468 -13.28 15.04 -29.97
C PRO A 468 -14.03 13.95 -29.18
N PRO A 469 -15.14 13.40 -29.71
CA PRO A 469 -15.71 12.19 -29.14
C PRO A 469 -14.64 11.10 -29.10
N ALA A 470 -14.56 10.34 -28.02
CA ALA A 470 -13.56 9.31 -27.84
C ALA A 470 -14.13 8.15 -27.03
N GLY A 471 -13.57 6.96 -27.22
CA GLY A 471 -13.70 5.85 -26.29
C GLY A 471 -12.40 5.73 -25.50
N GLY A 472 -12.51 5.51 -24.19
CA GLY A 472 -11.39 5.16 -23.34
C GLY A 472 -11.65 3.90 -22.55
N ILE A 473 -10.55 3.26 -22.14
CA ILE A 473 -10.57 1.99 -21.43
C ILE A 473 -9.35 1.87 -20.52
N GLY A 474 -9.56 1.34 -19.31
CA GLY A 474 -8.53 0.92 -18.37
C GLY A 474 -8.52 -0.59 -18.21
N TYR A 475 -7.33 -1.18 -18.08
CA TYR A 475 -7.10 -2.60 -17.81
C TYR A 475 -6.20 -2.79 -16.59
N GLY A 476 -6.57 -3.69 -15.69
CA GLY A 476 -5.69 -4.15 -14.62
C GLY A 476 -4.69 -5.20 -15.14
N ILE A 477 -3.46 -4.79 -15.48
CA ILE A 477 -2.44 -5.70 -16.04
C ILE A 477 -2.08 -6.82 -15.05
N ASP A 478 -2.12 -6.52 -13.75
CA ASP A 478 -1.92 -7.51 -12.71
C ASP A 478 -3.03 -8.56 -12.66
N ARG A 479 -4.30 -8.13 -12.71
CA ARG A 479 -5.45 -9.04 -12.79
C ARG A 479 -5.40 -9.89 -14.06
N MET A 480 -5.08 -9.28 -15.21
CA MET A 480 -4.87 -10.04 -16.46
C MET A 480 -3.77 -11.08 -16.31
N ALA A 481 -2.64 -10.74 -15.67
CA ALA A 481 -1.58 -11.70 -15.41
C ALA A 481 -2.12 -12.86 -14.55
N MET A 482 -2.89 -12.58 -13.50
CA MET A 482 -3.52 -13.61 -12.67
C MET A 482 -4.36 -14.59 -13.50
N LEU A 483 -5.23 -14.07 -14.36
CA LEU A 483 -6.09 -14.86 -15.24
C LEU A 483 -5.28 -15.78 -16.18
N PHE A 484 -4.34 -15.20 -16.93
CA PHE A 484 -3.60 -15.93 -17.96
C PHE A 484 -2.48 -16.83 -17.40
N THR A 485 -2.17 -16.73 -16.11
CA THR A 485 -1.22 -17.61 -15.43
C THR A 485 -1.84 -18.47 -14.33
N ASP A 486 -3.17 -18.58 -14.29
CA ASP A 486 -3.92 -19.36 -13.30
C ASP A 486 -3.45 -19.09 -11.85
N SER A 487 -3.30 -17.82 -11.51
CA SER A 487 -2.76 -17.39 -10.22
C SER A 487 -3.85 -16.81 -9.33
N ALA A 488 -4.09 -17.47 -8.19
CA ALA A 488 -5.15 -17.13 -7.23
C ALA A 488 -4.97 -15.78 -6.53
N SER A 489 -3.79 -15.19 -6.59
CA SER A 489 -3.47 -13.94 -5.90
C SER A 489 -2.56 -13.05 -6.74
N ILE A 490 -2.79 -11.74 -6.65
CA ILE A 490 -1.93 -10.70 -7.24
C ILE A 490 -0.47 -10.84 -6.77
N ARG A 491 -0.25 -11.33 -5.56
CA ARG A 491 1.09 -11.56 -4.98
C ARG A 491 1.86 -12.68 -5.70
N ASP A 492 1.18 -13.57 -6.40
CA ASP A 492 1.80 -14.64 -7.19
C ASP A 492 2.32 -14.11 -8.55
N VAL A 493 1.82 -12.95 -9.02
CA VAL A 493 2.23 -12.32 -10.29
C VAL A 493 3.06 -11.05 -10.11
N LEU A 494 3.30 -10.62 -8.85
CA LEU A 494 4.24 -9.55 -8.50
C LEU A 494 5.57 -10.15 -8.01
N LEU A 495 6.69 -9.64 -8.53
CA LEU A 495 8.01 -10.06 -8.04
C LEU A 495 8.17 -9.72 -6.56
N PHE A 496 7.81 -8.50 -6.18
CA PHE A 496 7.93 -7.98 -4.82
C PHE A 496 6.60 -7.32 -4.43
N PRO A 497 5.59 -8.09 -4.00
CA PRO A 497 4.34 -7.52 -3.51
C PRO A 497 4.58 -6.76 -2.20
N GLN A 498 3.72 -5.78 -1.89
CA GLN A 498 3.79 -5.07 -0.62
C GLN A 498 3.53 -6.04 0.53
N MET A 499 4.36 -5.99 1.58
CA MET A 499 4.24 -6.83 2.76
C MET A 499 4.24 -5.96 4.01
N LYS A 500 3.66 -6.48 5.11
CA LYS A 500 3.89 -5.87 6.42
C LYS A 500 5.39 -5.92 6.76
N PRO A 501 5.99 -4.85 7.30
CA PRO A 501 7.40 -4.85 7.68
C PRO A 501 7.76 -6.03 8.59
N GLU A 502 8.97 -6.58 8.45
CA GLU A 502 9.51 -7.54 9.41
C GLU A 502 9.96 -6.81 10.67
N VAL A 503 9.81 -7.46 11.83
CA VAL A 503 10.50 -7.03 13.04
C VAL A 503 11.95 -7.51 12.94
N VAL A 504 12.85 -6.61 12.54
CA VAL A 504 14.29 -6.86 12.58
C VAL A 504 14.73 -6.76 14.03
N THR A 505 15.52 -7.72 14.53
CA THR A 505 16.09 -7.66 15.89
C THR A 505 17.58 -7.33 15.88
N LYS A 506 18.10 -6.81 16.99
CA LYS A 506 19.56 -6.65 17.18
C LYS A 506 20.32 -7.97 16.98
N ALA A 507 19.72 -9.09 17.40
CA ALA A 507 20.33 -10.41 17.23
C ALA A 507 20.46 -10.80 15.75
N ASP A 508 19.49 -10.44 14.91
CA ASP A 508 19.55 -10.70 13.47
C ASP A 508 20.71 -9.93 12.83
N ILE A 509 20.84 -8.65 13.14
CA ILE A 509 21.92 -7.79 12.65
C ILE A 509 23.28 -8.28 13.18
N GLN A 510 23.36 -8.60 14.48
CA GLN A 510 24.57 -9.19 15.07
C GLN A 510 24.97 -10.47 14.33
N ALA A 511 24.02 -11.38 14.06
CA ALA A 511 24.30 -12.60 13.29
C ALA A 511 24.73 -12.29 11.84
N GLN A 512 24.34 -11.15 11.27
CA GLN A 512 24.78 -10.71 9.95
C GLN A 512 26.20 -10.13 9.96
N VAL A 513 26.60 -9.35 10.97
CA VAL A 513 27.90 -8.65 10.95
C VAL A 513 29.00 -9.33 11.78
N ALA A 514 28.64 -10.17 12.75
CA ALA A 514 29.60 -10.83 13.63
C ALA A 514 30.58 -11.74 12.84
N GLY A 515 31.87 -11.58 13.15
CA GLY A 515 32.95 -12.42 12.61
C GLY A 515 33.32 -12.15 11.14
N ALA A 516 32.73 -11.12 10.51
CA ALA A 516 33.12 -10.72 9.16
C ALA A 516 34.41 -9.87 9.21
N LYS A 517 35.50 -10.35 8.58
CA LYS A 517 36.61 -9.47 8.22
C LYS A 517 36.23 -8.72 6.95
N THR A 518 36.03 -7.41 7.06
CA THR A 518 35.74 -6.52 5.94
C THR A 518 36.72 -5.35 5.95
N ASP A 519 37.05 -4.82 4.77
CA ASP A 519 37.89 -3.62 4.64
C ASP A 519 37.09 -2.33 4.91
N ASN A 520 35.78 -2.43 5.09
CA ASN A 520 34.89 -1.31 5.37
C ASN A 520 34.89 -0.96 6.86
N ALA A 521 34.81 0.33 7.17
CA ALA A 521 34.38 0.79 8.49
C ALA A 521 32.94 0.33 8.70
N SER A 522 32.72 -0.50 9.73
CA SER A 522 31.38 -0.96 10.13
C SER A 522 30.87 -0.05 11.23
N ALA A 523 29.64 0.46 11.09
CA ALA A 523 28.89 0.95 12.23
C ALA A 523 28.70 -0.20 13.24
N ASP A 524 28.55 0.12 14.53
CA ASP A 524 28.22 -0.90 15.52
C ASP A 524 26.77 -1.41 15.34
N VAL A 525 26.48 -2.55 15.96
CA VAL A 525 25.17 -3.21 15.80
C VAL A 525 24.03 -2.35 16.33
N ASP A 526 24.28 -1.53 17.35
CA ASP A 526 23.26 -0.63 17.89
C ASP A 526 22.89 0.47 16.90
N THR A 527 23.89 1.04 16.22
CA THR A 527 23.70 2.04 15.16
C THR A 527 22.96 1.44 13.97
N LEU A 528 23.37 0.25 13.51
CA LEU A 528 22.71 -0.47 12.41
C LEU A 528 21.26 -0.83 12.75
N TYR A 529 20.99 -1.21 14.00
CA TYR A 529 19.65 -1.54 14.46
C TYR A 529 18.74 -0.30 14.49
N SER A 530 19.22 0.80 15.08
CA SER A 530 18.47 2.06 15.12
C SER A 530 18.11 2.54 13.71
N ASP A 531 19.04 2.44 12.76
CA ASP A 531 18.80 2.80 11.37
C ASP A 531 17.84 1.82 10.67
N SER A 532 17.91 0.52 10.97
CA SER A 532 16.97 -0.45 10.39
C SER A 532 15.51 -0.26 10.84
N GLU A 533 15.28 0.24 12.06
CA GLU A 533 13.93 0.51 12.56
C GLU A 533 13.39 1.87 12.09
N THR A 534 14.27 2.86 11.96
CA THR A 534 13.83 4.26 11.82
C THR A 534 14.39 4.96 10.59
N GLY A 535 15.35 4.41 9.85
CA GLY A 535 16.20 5.12 8.90
C GLY A 535 15.46 6.08 7.97
N ALA A 536 14.51 5.58 7.17
CA ALA A 536 13.73 6.43 6.26
C ALA A 536 12.82 7.43 7.02
N SER A 537 12.13 7.00 8.06
CA SER A 537 11.23 7.86 8.85
C SER A 537 11.97 8.90 9.70
N ALA A 538 13.17 8.58 10.17
CA ALA A 538 14.05 9.44 10.95
C ALA A 538 14.82 10.41 10.05
N GLU A 539 15.16 10.03 8.82
CA GLU A 539 15.63 10.96 7.80
C GLU A 539 14.52 11.92 7.39
N VAL A 540 13.28 11.46 7.19
CA VAL A 540 12.12 12.33 6.97
C VAL A 540 11.87 13.23 8.19
N ALA A 541 11.98 12.74 9.43
CA ALA A 541 11.89 13.57 10.63
C ALA A 541 13.05 14.57 10.76
N LYS A 542 14.24 14.27 10.20
CA LYS A 542 15.40 15.18 10.15
C LYS A 542 15.30 16.19 9.00
N MET A 543 14.73 15.82 7.87
CA MET A 543 14.55 16.65 6.67
C MET A 543 13.28 17.51 6.73
N GLY A 544 12.25 17.02 7.41
CA GLY A 544 10.99 17.70 7.71
C GLY A 544 11.07 18.67 8.90
N LYS A 545 12.26 18.87 9.49
CA LYS A 545 12.52 20.06 10.32
C LYS A 545 12.67 21.28 9.40
N GLN A 546 11.56 21.75 8.83
CA GLN A 546 11.29 23.16 9.05
C GLN A 546 11.08 23.26 10.56
N GLU A 547 12.04 23.85 11.28
CA GLU A 547 11.82 24.21 12.68
C GLU A 547 10.50 25.00 12.71
N ALA A 548 9.43 24.40 13.25
CA ALA A 548 8.22 25.15 13.52
C ALA A 548 8.66 26.36 14.35
N PRO A 549 8.41 27.60 13.87
CA PRO A 549 8.93 28.78 14.53
C PRO A 549 8.42 28.75 15.97
N LYS A 550 9.34 28.87 16.93
CA LYS A 550 8.99 28.93 18.35
C LYS A 550 7.89 29.98 18.54
N LEU A 551 6.72 29.53 18.96
CA LEU A 551 5.55 30.36 19.17
C LEU A 551 5.68 31.01 20.55
N GLU A 552 5.55 32.33 20.59
CA GLU A 552 5.46 33.10 21.83
C GLU A 552 4.00 33.48 22.04
N THR A 553 3.53 33.35 23.27
CA THR A 553 2.15 33.68 23.65
C THR A 553 1.98 35.15 24.03
N GLY A 554 3.08 35.89 24.20
CA GLY A 554 3.09 37.25 24.74
C GLY A 554 2.86 37.33 26.26
N LEU A 555 2.57 36.19 26.93
CA LEU A 555 2.29 36.09 28.36
C LEU A 555 3.18 35.04 29.04
N THR A 556 3.63 35.30 30.26
CA THR A 556 4.15 34.22 31.11
C THR A 556 3.01 33.32 31.59
N ARG A 557 3.32 32.07 31.96
CA ARG A 557 2.30 31.16 32.52
C ARG A 557 1.62 31.76 33.74
N ASP A 558 2.37 32.45 34.61
CA ASP A 558 1.81 33.12 35.78
C ASP A 558 0.85 34.26 35.39
N GLN A 559 1.15 35.02 34.34
CA GLN A 559 0.25 36.06 33.83
C GLN A 559 -1.02 35.46 33.24
N ALA A 560 -0.92 34.38 32.47
CA ALA A 560 -2.06 33.64 31.96
C ALA A 560 -2.93 33.09 33.10
N PHE A 561 -2.31 32.49 34.12
CA PHE A 561 -3.05 31.92 35.26
C PHE A 561 -3.75 32.97 36.12
N GLU A 562 -3.11 34.13 36.36
CA GLU A 562 -3.76 35.25 37.05
C GLU A 562 -4.89 35.86 36.21
N LEU A 563 -4.77 35.85 34.88
CA LEU A 563 -5.83 36.26 33.97
C LEU A 563 -7.02 35.31 34.06
N LEU A 564 -6.79 33.98 34.06
CA LEU A 564 -7.84 32.98 34.25
C LEU A 564 -8.63 33.19 35.55
N LYS A 565 -7.93 33.32 36.69
CA LYS A 565 -8.56 33.54 38.01
C LYS A 565 -9.31 34.86 38.13
N LYS A 566 -8.97 35.86 37.30
CA LYS A 566 -9.66 37.16 37.32
C LYS A 566 -11.06 37.07 36.68
N TYR A 567 -11.27 36.11 35.79
CA TYR A 567 -12.53 35.96 35.05
C TYR A 567 -13.32 34.72 35.43
N ASN A 568 -12.70 33.74 36.09
CA ASN A 568 -13.34 32.56 36.66
C ASN A 568 -13.12 32.50 38.20
N GLU A 569 -14.21 32.67 38.97
CA GLU A 569 -14.23 32.64 40.44
C GLU A 569 -14.57 31.25 41.01
N ASP A 570 -15.21 30.37 40.23
CA ASP A 570 -15.49 28.98 40.61
C ASP A 570 -14.19 28.14 40.54
N PRO A 571 -13.78 27.49 41.64
CA PRO A 571 -12.62 26.60 41.65
C PRO A 571 -12.68 25.49 40.59
N PHE A 572 -13.87 25.09 40.14
CA PHE A 572 -14.05 24.13 39.08
C PHE A 572 -13.46 24.61 37.75
N HIS A 573 -13.80 25.81 37.28
CA HIS A 573 -13.33 26.31 35.98
C HIS A 573 -11.82 26.60 35.97
N VAL A 574 -11.27 27.04 37.10
CA VAL A 574 -9.82 27.20 37.25
C VAL A 574 -9.12 25.83 37.13
N SER A 575 -9.67 24.80 37.75
CA SER A 575 -9.10 23.44 37.68
C SER A 575 -9.31 22.78 36.32
N HIS A 576 -10.42 23.06 35.63
CA HIS A 576 -10.65 22.66 34.23
C HIS A 576 -9.55 23.23 33.32
N GLY A 577 -9.27 24.53 33.42
CA GLY A 577 -8.16 25.17 32.71
C GLY A 577 -6.80 24.53 33.00
N GLU A 578 -6.48 24.21 34.26
CA GLU A 578 -5.24 23.49 34.62
C GLU A 578 -5.20 22.05 34.07
N THR A 579 -6.35 21.38 33.98
CA THR A 579 -6.46 20.05 33.37
C THR A 579 -6.13 20.12 31.88
N LEU A 580 -6.73 21.07 31.17
CA LEU A 580 -6.49 21.26 29.74
C LEU A 580 -5.07 21.75 29.47
N GLU A 581 -4.48 22.59 30.32
CA GLU A 581 -3.05 22.91 30.25
C GLU A 581 -2.19 21.64 30.31
N GLY A 582 -2.46 20.74 31.27
CA GLY A 582 -1.72 19.49 31.41
C GLY A 582 -1.87 18.58 30.19
N LEU A 583 -3.10 18.43 29.68
CA LEU A 583 -3.38 17.61 28.50
C LEU A 583 -2.68 18.17 27.26
N MET A 584 -2.79 19.47 27.03
CA MET A 584 -2.16 20.13 25.89
C MET A 584 -0.64 20.03 25.95
N ARG A 585 -0.02 20.15 27.13
CA ARG A 585 1.43 19.90 27.31
C ARG A 585 1.82 18.46 27.00
N HIS A 586 1.03 17.49 27.49
CA HIS A 586 1.29 16.07 27.27
C HIS A 586 1.26 15.71 25.78
N PHE A 587 0.29 16.24 25.04
CA PHE A 587 0.21 16.03 23.59
C PHE A 587 1.25 16.84 22.81
N ALA A 588 1.61 18.04 23.28
CA ALA A 588 2.68 18.82 22.69
C ALA A 588 4.03 18.09 22.76
N GLU A 589 4.34 17.39 23.85
CA GLU A 589 5.57 16.58 23.94
C GLU A 589 5.66 15.50 22.85
N GLN A 590 4.53 15.06 22.33
CA GLN A 590 4.44 14.03 21.27
C GLN A 590 4.42 14.64 19.87
N TYR A 591 3.69 15.74 19.69
CA TYR A 591 3.38 16.31 18.37
C TYR A 591 4.16 17.61 18.05
N ASP A 592 4.54 18.40 19.05
CA ASP A 592 5.18 19.71 18.89
C ASP A 592 6.04 20.13 20.11
N PRO A 593 7.18 19.45 20.36
CA PRO A 593 7.95 19.59 21.60
C PRO A 593 8.64 20.97 21.78
N GLU A 594 8.74 21.77 20.71
CA GLU A 594 9.32 23.12 20.79
C GLU A 594 8.31 24.17 21.28
N ASN A 595 7.00 23.87 21.25
CA ASN A 595 5.91 24.79 21.58
C ASN A 595 5.04 24.33 22.76
N VAL A 596 5.58 23.47 23.63
CA VAL A 596 4.88 22.93 24.83
C VAL A 596 4.25 24.03 25.68
N GLU A 597 4.94 25.16 25.88
CA GLU A 597 4.40 26.29 26.66
C GLU A 597 3.23 26.99 25.95
N PHE A 598 3.26 27.08 24.62
CA PHE A 598 2.21 27.71 23.84
C PHE A 598 0.93 26.86 23.90
N TRP A 599 1.06 25.55 23.64
CA TRP A 599 -0.03 24.58 23.78
C TRP A 599 -0.61 24.58 25.20
N GLY A 600 0.26 24.61 26.21
CA GLY A 600 -0.15 24.68 27.61
C GLY A 600 -0.99 25.92 27.91
N GLN A 601 -0.62 27.10 27.41
CA GLN A 601 -1.40 28.32 27.64
C GLN A 601 -2.69 28.38 26.81
N VAL A 602 -2.72 27.78 25.61
CA VAL A 602 -3.97 27.56 24.86
C VAL A 602 -4.95 26.74 25.70
N GLY A 603 -4.51 25.61 26.25
CA GLY A 603 -5.32 24.79 27.15
C GLY A 603 -5.72 25.52 28.44
N LEU A 604 -4.81 26.30 29.05
CA LEU A 604 -5.08 27.03 30.29
C LEU A 604 -6.18 28.09 30.14
N LEU A 605 -6.23 28.75 28.98
CA LEU A 605 -7.05 29.93 28.74
C LEU A 605 -8.25 29.69 27.82
N HIS A 606 -8.49 28.45 27.37
CA HIS A 606 -9.55 28.16 26.40
C HIS A 606 -10.92 28.68 26.86
N ASP A 607 -11.23 28.52 28.14
CA ASP A 607 -12.47 28.99 28.79
C ASP A 607 -12.29 30.25 29.66
N LEU A 608 -11.39 31.16 29.27
CA LEU A 608 -11.10 32.36 30.05
C LEU A 608 -12.36 33.24 30.30
N ASP A 609 -13.30 33.28 29.36
CA ASP A 609 -14.52 34.10 29.41
C ASP A 609 -15.77 33.37 29.95
N TRP A 610 -15.66 32.07 30.21
CA TRP A 610 -16.80 31.18 30.41
C TRP A 610 -17.77 31.66 31.51
N GLU A 611 -17.31 32.04 32.71
CA GLU A 611 -18.24 32.43 33.78
C GLU A 611 -19.06 33.70 33.50
N LYS A 612 -18.58 34.58 32.63
CA LYS A 612 -19.20 35.89 32.36
C LYS A 612 -19.93 35.93 31.04
N TRP A 613 -19.56 35.08 30.08
CA TRP A 613 -20.07 35.09 28.70
C TRP A 613 -20.28 33.67 28.15
N GLN A 614 -21.35 33.01 28.60
CA GLN A 614 -21.71 31.62 28.23
C GLN A 614 -22.53 31.48 26.94
N ASP A 615 -22.75 32.57 26.20
CA ASP A 615 -23.56 32.53 24.98
C ASP A 615 -22.69 32.11 23.79
N ASP A 616 -23.20 31.19 22.97
CA ASP A 616 -22.51 30.58 21.82
C ASP A 616 -21.88 31.61 20.87
N GLN A 617 -22.48 32.79 20.71
CA GLN A 617 -21.95 33.85 19.83
C GLN A 617 -20.84 34.69 20.48
N THR A 618 -20.69 34.61 21.80
CA THR A 618 -19.78 35.47 22.59
C THR A 618 -18.64 34.71 23.26
N HIS A 619 -18.82 33.41 23.53
CA HIS A 619 -17.78 32.54 24.06
C HIS A 619 -16.59 32.49 23.10
N THR A 620 -15.38 32.52 23.65
CA THR A 620 -14.07 32.66 22.98
C THR A 620 -13.82 33.98 22.23
N VAL A 621 -14.86 34.68 21.76
CA VAL A 621 -14.75 36.04 21.21
C VAL A 621 -14.33 37.01 22.30
N LYS A 622 -14.89 36.89 23.52
CA LYS A 622 -14.46 37.70 24.67
C LYS A 622 -13.10 37.29 25.18
N THR A 623 -12.75 36.00 25.14
CA THR A 623 -11.37 35.56 25.41
C THR A 623 -10.38 36.27 24.50
N ALA A 624 -10.64 36.36 23.19
CA ALA A 624 -9.75 37.09 22.27
C ALA A 624 -9.58 38.58 22.64
N GLU A 625 -10.66 39.29 22.97
CA GLU A 625 -10.60 40.69 23.43
C GLU A 625 -9.78 40.85 24.74
N LEU A 626 -9.95 39.91 25.68
CA LEU A 626 -9.24 39.93 26.96
C LEU A 626 -7.74 39.66 26.79
N LEU A 627 -7.39 38.74 25.90
CA LEU A 627 -6.01 38.40 25.56
C LEU A 627 -5.31 39.55 24.83
N GLU A 628 -5.99 40.20 23.88
CA GLU A 628 -5.47 41.40 23.22
C GLU A 628 -5.20 42.51 24.26
N GLY A 629 -6.13 42.75 25.18
CA GLY A 629 -5.97 43.72 26.27
C GLY A 629 -4.83 43.38 27.25
N ALA A 630 -4.45 42.11 27.35
CA ALA A 630 -3.33 41.63 28.18
C ALA A 630 -1.97 41.66 27.44
N GLY A 631 -1.97 41.98 26.14
CA GLY A 631 -0.75 41.98 25.31
C GLY A 631 -0.33 40.60 24.81
N ALA A 632 -1.27 39.65 24.74
CA ALA A 632 -1.01 38.32 24.19
C ALA A 632 -0.79 38.37 22.67
N ASP A 633 -0.09 37.36 22.15
CA ASP A 633 0.06 37.16 20.70
C ASP A 633 -1.31 36.79 20.09
N PRO A 634 -1.73 37.41 18.97
CA PRO A 634 -3.02 37.12 18.33
C PRO A 634 -3.23 35.65 17.96
N ARG A 635 -2.14 34.88 17.75
CA ARG A 635 -2.23 33.44 17.47
C ARG A 635 -2.76 32.66 18.67
N LEU A 636 -2.51 33.12 19.90
CA LEU A 636 -3.05 32.49 21.12
C LEU A 636 -4.58 32.60 21.13
N ALA A 637 -5.10 33.79 20.85
CA ALA A 637 -6.54 34.04 20.75
C ALA A 637 -7.17 33.22 19.62
N HIS A 638 -6.56 33.21 18.43
CA HIS A 638 -7.04 32.40 17.30
C HIS A 638 -7.14 30.92 17.65
N SER A 639 -6.08 30.36 18.23
CA SER A 639 -6.00 28.94 18.61
C SER A 639 -7.04 28.54 19.67
N ILE A 640 -7.42 29.49 20.53
CA ILE A 640 -8.48 29.26 21.52
C ILE A 640 -9.84 29.30 20.82
N GLN A 641 -10.09 30.25 19.94
CA GLN A 641 -11.40 30.39 19.27
C GLN A 641 -11.83 29.16 18.47
N THR A 642 -10.87 28.37 17.96
CA THR A 642 -11.19 27.18 17.17
C THR A 642 -11.95 26.10 17.94
N HIS A 643 -11.89 26.05 19.28
CA HIS A 643 -12.59 24.99 20.01
C HIS A 643 -14.11 25.18 20.07
N ASN A 644 -14.61 26.37 19.76
CA ASN A 644 -16.04 26.72 19.82
C ASN A 644 -16.66 26.95 18.42
N TYR A 645 -15.98 26.54 17.36
CA TYR A 645 -16.34 26.87 15.97
C TYR A 645 -17.65 26.22 15.49
N ASP A 646 -18.04 25.11 16.10
CA ASP A 646 -19.27 24.38 15.83
C ASP A 646 -20.52 25.07 16.38
N LEU A 647 -20.33 25.93 17.40
CA LEU A 647 -21.39 26.75 17.99
C LEU A 647 -21.43 28.17 17.41
N ASN A 648 -20.37 28.60 16.72
CA ASN A 648 -20.29 29.92 16.08
C ASN A 648 -19.57 29.87 14.73
N GLU A 649 -20.34 29.93 13.64
CA GLU A 649 -19.86 29.87 12.25
C GLU A 649 -18.91 31.03 11.85
N GLU A 650 -18.84 32.11 12.64
CA GLU A 650 -17.90 33.22 12.41
C GLU A 650 -16.48 32.94 12.95
N LEU A 651 -16.31 31.88 13.75
CA LEU A 651 -15.02 31.47 14.31
C LEU A 651 -14.24 30.57 13.35
N PRO A 652 -12.90 30.59 13.41
CA PRO A 652 -12.06 29.71 12.60
C PRO A 652 -12.29 28.23 12.97
N ALA A 653 -12.32 27.35 11.98
CA ALA A 653 -12.32 25.92 12.22
C ALA A 653 -10.92 25.43 12.66
N PRO A 654 -10.80 24.33 13.44
CA PRO A 654 -9.52 23.71 13.76
C PRO A 654 -8.79 23.21 12.52
N GLU A 655 -7.66 23.84 12.18
CA GLU A 655 -6.82 23.46 11.04
C GLU A 655 -5.57 22.72 11.52
N HIS A 656 -4.95 23.22 12.60
CA HIS A 656 -3.70 22.71 13.12
C HIS A 656 -3.88 21.60 14.16
N LYS A 657 -2.85 20.74 14.33
CA LYS A 657 -2.92 19.59 15.23
C LYS A 657 -3.25 20.00 16.68
N MET A 658 -2.69 21.10 17.16
CA MET A 658 -2.98 21.65 18.49
C MET A 658 -4.47 21.97 18.67
N GLU A 659 -5.08 22.66 17.71
CA GLU A 659 -6.48 23.12 17.76
C GLU A 659 -7.44 21.92 17.75
N LYS A 660 -7.13 20.92 16.92
CA LYS A 660 -7.87 19.66 16.86
C LYS A 660 -7.75 18.89 18.19
N VAL A 661 -6.57 18.87 18.80
CA VAL A 661 -6.37 18.23 20.11
C VAL A 661 -7.12 18.98 21.21
N LEU A 662 -7.09 20.31 21.22
CA LEU A 662 -7.85 21.13 22.17
C LEU A 662 -9.36 20.80 22.08
N TYR A 663 -9.92 20.84 20.87
CA TYR A 663 -11.33 20.53 20.62
C TYR A 663 -11.71 19.13 21.14
N ALA A 664 -10.87 18.11 20.89
CA ALA A 664 -11.14 16.76 21.36
C ALA A 664 -10.98 16.60 22.87
N CYS A 665 -10.05 17.32 23.50
CA CYS A 665 -9.75 17.20 24.91
C CYS A 665 -10.78 17.89 25.81
N ASP A 666 -11.32 19.04 25.39
CA ASP A 666 -12.18 19.88 26.22
C ASP A 666 -13.40 19.10 26.77
N GLU A 667 -14.35 18.75 25.89
CA GLU A 667 -15.58 18.08 26.27
C GLU A 667 -15.34 16.65 26.83
N LEU A 668 -14.34 15.94 26.29
CA LEU A 668 -14.02 14.58 26.72
C LEU A 668 -13.43 14.54 28.13
N SER A 669 -12.63 15.55 28.51
CA SER A 669 -12.06 15.63 29.85
C SER A 669 -13.15 15.78 30.92
N GLY A 670 -14.18 16.58 30.65
CA GLY A 670 -15.35 16.72 31.53
C GLY A 670 -16.10 15.40 31.75
N LEU A 671 -16.30 14.61 30.68
CA LEU A 671 -16.90 13.28 30.78
C LEU A 671 -16.03 12.33 31.62
N ILE A 672 -14.71 12.36 31.44
CA ILE A 672 -13.77 11.53 32.18
C ILE A 672 -13.77 11.89 33.68
N GLN A 673 -13.71 13.18 34.02
CA GLN A 673 -13.76 13.65 35.40
C GLN A 673 -15.10 13.27 36.08
N ALA A 674 -16.23 13.43 35.39
CA ALA A 674 -17.52 13.02 35.90
C ALA A 674 -17.55 11.51 36.20
N ALA A 675 -16.93 10.69 35.33
CA ALA A 675 -16.83 9.25 35.52
C ALA A 675 -15.87 8.89 36.67
N ALA A 676 -14.76 9.60 36.82
CA ALA A 676 -13.80 9.45 37.91
C ALA A 676 -14.42 9.75 39.28
N ARG A 677 -15.27 10.79 39.39
CA ARG A 677 -16.01 11.13 40.63
C ARG A 677 -16.83 9.96 41.19
N MET A 678 -17.35 9.10 40.32
CA MET A 678 -18.14 7.91 40.70
C MET A 678 -17.27 6.75 41.21
N ARG A 679 -15.95 6.83 41.06
CA ARG A 679 -15.03 5.79 41.53
C ARG A 679 -14.89 5.84 43.06
N PRO A 680 -14.57 4.70 43.71
CA PRO A 680 -14.24 4.67 45.12
C PRO A 680 -13.05 5.57 45.48
N SER A 681 -12.04 5.61 44.62
CA SER A 681 -10.89 6.52 44.68
C SER A 681 -11.25 7.99 44.45
N GLY A 682 -12.30 8.24 43.65
CA GLY A 682 -12.59 9.55 43.08
C GLY A 682 -11.57 10.01 42.03
N SER A 683 -10.74 9.10 41.52
CA SER A 683 -9.56 9.41 40.70
C SER A 683 -9.65 8.87 39.27
N VAL A 684 -9.00 9.55 38.32
CA VAL A 684 -8.77 9.03 36.95
C VAL A 684 -7.71 7.91 36.91
N THR A 685 -6.83 7.85 37.90
CA THR A 685 -5.69 6.90 37.94
C THR A 685 -6.11 5.43 37.93
N ASP A 686 -7.24 5.09 38.56
CA ASP A 686 -7.80 3.74 38.59
C ASP A 686 -8.94 3.52 37.58
N MET A 687 -9.15 4.46 36.65
CA MET A 687 -10.25 4.43 35.70
C MET A 687 -9.92 3.57 34.46
N PRO A 688 -10.69 2.48 34.21
CA PRO A 688 -10.50 1.66 33.02
C PRO A 688 -11.33 2.20 31.85
N LEU A 689 -10.77 2.14 30.63
CA LEU A 689 -11.43 2.56 29.39
C LEU A 689 -12.81 1.94 29.20
N LYS A 690 -12.98 0.65 29.54
CA LYS A 690 -14.28 -0.03 29.46
C LYS A 690 -15.37 0.64 30.30
N SER A 691 -15.01 1.21 31.46
CA SER A 691 -15.95 1.97 32.30
C SER A 691 -16.30 3.31 31.67
N LEU A 692 -15.33 4.02 31.08
CA LEU A 692 -15.56 5.27 30.35
C LEU A 692 -16.51 5.05 29.17
N LYS A 693 -16.26 4.03 28.34
CA LYS A 693 -17.13 3.65 27.21
C LYS A 693 -18.57 3.36 27.63
N LYS A 694 -18.76 2.72 28.80
CA LYS A 694 -20.11 2.48 29.34
C LYS A 694 -20.80 3.78 29.73
N LYS A 695 -20.05 4.75 30.27
CA LYS A 695 -20.57 6.07 30.67
C LYS A 695 -20.88 6.95 29.47
N PHE A 696 -20.04 6.92 28.44
CA PHE A 696 -20.29 7.60 27.17
C PHE A 696 -21.63 7.17 26.52
N LYS A 697 -21.94 5.86 26.54
CA LYS A 697 -23.20 5.32 25.99
C LYS A 697 -24.46 5.70 26.78
N ASP A 698 -24.32 6.08 28.06
CA ASP A 698 -25.45 6.51 28.89
C ASP A 698 -25.66 8.02 28.71
N LYS A 699 -26.54 8.40 27.77
CA LYS A 699 -26.84 9.81 27.47
C LYS A 699 -27.38 10.62 28.66
N ARG A 700 -27.82 9.97 29.75
CA ARG A 700 -28.27 10.66 30.97
C ARG A 700 -27.12 10.98 31.92
N PHE A 701 -26.00 10.28 31.78
CA PHE A 701 -24.80 10.50 32.58
C PHE A 701 -23.99 11.65 31.99
N ALA A 702 -23.61 12.63 32.83
CA ALA A 702 -22.92 13.85 32.40
C ALA A 702 -23.62 14.48 31.19
N ALA A 703 -24.91 14.80 31.36
CA ALA A 703 -25.77 15.28 30.28
C ALA A 703 -25.37 16.67 29.73
N GLY A 704 -24.53 17.41 30.47
CA GLY A 704 -23.93 18.66 29.99
C GLY A 704 -22.74 18.44 29.07
N CYS A 705 -22.23 17.20 28.93
CA CYS A 705 -21.19 16.90 27.96
C CYS A 705 -21.83 16.41 26.67
N ASP A 706 -21.58 17.08 25.54
CA ASP A 706 -22.14 16.66 24.26
C ASP A 706 -21.39 15.42 23.72
N ARG A 707 -22.14 14.42 23.25
CA ARG A 707 -21.56 13.18 22.71
C ARG A 707 -21.21 13.31 21.23
N ASP A 708 -21.84 14.24 20.53
CA ASP A 708 -21.59 14.49 19.11
C ASP A 708 -20.33 15.35 18.96
N VAL A 709 -20.11 16.34 19.85
CA VAL A 709 -18.82 17.07 19.97
C VAL A 709 -17.65 16.11 20.22
N ILE A 710 -17.78 15.15 21.15
CA ILE A 710 -16.71 14.17 21.42
C ILE A 710 -16.42 13.27 20.19
N ARG A 711 -17.45 12.89 19.43
CA ARG A 711 -17.25 12.10 18.19
C ARG A 711 -16.55 12.94 17.14
N HIS A 712 -17.00 14.17 16.96
CA HIS A 712 -16.41 15.11 16.03
C HIS A 712 -14.94 15.41 16.38
N GLY A 713 -14.61 15.51 17.66
CA GLY A 713 -13.23 15.64 18.11
C GLY A 713 -12.35 14.43 17.74
N ALA A 714 -12.90 13.21 17.76
CA ALA A 714 -12.21 12.02 17.28
C ALA A 714 -12.00 12.07 15.75
N GLU A 715 -13.02 12.47 15.00
CA GLU A 715 -13.00 12.65 13.54
C GLU A 715 -11.97 13.70 13.11
N LEU A 716 -11.98 14.89 13.74
CA LEU A 716 -11.02 15.97 13.47
C LEU A 716 -9.57 15.54 13.69
N ASN A 717 -9.33 14.60 14.60
CA ASN A 717 -8.02 14.05 14.88
C ASN A 717 -7.67 12.80 14.08
N GLU A 718 -8.55 12.38 13.17
CA GLU A 718 -8.40 11.18 12.34
C GLU A 718 -8.20 9.91 13.20
N MET A 719 -8.97 9.81 14.29
CA MET A 719 -8.90 8.70 15.24
C MET A 719 -10.27 8.03 15.40
N GLU A 720 -10.25 6.71 15.53
CA GLU A 720 -11.42 5.98 16.02
C GLU A 720 -11.80 6.48 17.42
N LEU A 721 -13.10 6.61 17.69
CA LEU A 721 -13.61 7.13 18.96
C LEU A 721 -13.03 6.40 20.18
N ASP A 722 -12.87 5.09 20.09
CA ASP A 722 -12.31 4.28 21.16
C ASP A 722 -10.83 4.61 21.44
N ASP A 723 -10.06 4.89 20.39
CA ASP A 723 -8.65 5.25 20.49
C ASP A 723 -8.48 6.67 21.01
N MET A 724 -9.36 7.60 20.61
CA MET A 724 -9.40 8.95 21.18
C MET A 724 -9.71 8.91 22.68
N MET A 725 -10.75 8.17 23.08
CA MET A 725 -11.11 7.98 24.48
C MET A 725 -10.01 7.31 25.30
N ALA A 726 -9.23 6.40 24.70
CA ALA A 726 -8.07 5.80 25.34
C ALA A 726 -6.94 6.82 25.50
N SER A 727 -6.61 7.55 24.44
CA SER A 727 -5.52 8.52 24.38
C SER A 727 -5.69 9.61 25.43
N VAL A 728 -6.87 10.27 25.47
CA VAL A 728 -7.14 11.33 26.46
C VAL A 728 -7.21 10.78 27.88
N LEU A 729 -7.75 9.57 28.08
CA LEU A 729 -7.76 8.93 29.40
C LEU A 729 -6.35 8.64 29.93
N GLU A 730 -5.45 8.13 29.08
CA GLU A 730 -4.07 7.89 29.48
C GLU A 730 -3.29 9.20 29.69
N ALA A 731 -3.55 10.23 28.88
CA ALA A 731 -3.00 11.57 29.11
C ALA A 731 -3.45 12.15 30.46
N MET A 732 -4.75 12.04 30.81
CA MET A 732 -5.27 12.46 32.12
C MET A 732 -4.63 11.68 33.27
N LYS A 733 -4.33 10.39 33.09
CA LYS A 733 -3.58 9.61 34.09
C LYS A 733 -2.13 10.06 34.23
N ALA A 734 -1.50 10.44 33.13
CA ALA A 734 -0.11 10.89 33.10
C ALA A 734 0.07 12.24 33.82
N ILE A 735 -0.92 13.13 33.76
CA ILE A 735 -0.87 14.45 34.42
C ILE A 735 -1.39 14.44 35.86
N ALA A 736 -1.98 13.34 36.33
CA ALA A 736 -2.47 13.23 37.70
C ALA A 736 -1.36 13.55 38.74
N PRO A 737 -1.63 14.32 39.81
CA PRO A 737 -2.96 14.68 40.32
C PRO A 737 -3.60 15.94 39.69
N VAL A 738 -3.00 16.54 38.65
CA VAL A 738 -3.62 17.67 37.94
C VAL A 738 -4.93 17.20 37.29
N GLY A 739 -6.03 17.91 37.55
CA GLY A 739 -7.38 17.55 37.10
C GLY A 739 -8.09 16.44 37.89
N ASP A 740 -7.47 15.95 38.97
CA ASP A 740 -8.01 14.88 39.82
C ASP A 740 -8.76 15.45 41.04
N ILE A 741 -9.73 16.33 40.79
CA ILE A 741 -10.38 17.17 41.82
C ILE A 741 -11.35 16.45 42.76
N TYR A 742 -11.63 15.16 42.53
CA TYR A 742 -12.58 14.39 43.33
C TYR A 742 -11.92 13.29 44.18
N VAL A 743 -10.59 13.28 44.27
CA VAL A 743 -9.82 12.29 45.04
C VAL A 743 -10.32 12.24 46.50
N LYS A 744 -10.66 11.04 46.95
CA LYS A 744 -11.12 10.77 48.32
C LYS A 744 -9.96 10.26 49.16
N ASP A 745 -9.69 10.91 50.29
CA ASP A 745 -8.81 10.37 51.33
C ASP A 745 -9.39 9.05 51.89
N GLN A 746 -8.53 8.16 52.41
CA GLN A 746 -8.90 6.92 53.12
C GLN A 746 -9.94 7.09 54.25
N SER A 747 -10.28 8.32 54.66
CA SER A 747 -11.35 8.67 55.61
C SER A 747 -12.74 8.90 54.98
N GLY A 748 -12.85 8.96 53.65
CA GLY A 748 -14.14 9.07 52.92
C GLY A 748 -14.76 10.47 52.85
N GLN A 749 -14.02 11.53 53.20
CA GLN A 749 -14.42 12.93 52.96
C GLN A 749 -13.64 13.51 51.75
N SER A 750 -14.30 14.34 50.94
CA SER A 750 -13.67 15.07 49.85
C SER A 750 -12.60 16.01 50.42
N ALA A 751 -11.38 15.96 49.89
CA ALA A 751 -10.40 17.01 50.16
C ALA A 751 -10.91 18.30 49.49
N GLU A 752 -11.15 19.35 50.29
CA GLU A 752 -11.45 20.70 49.79
C GLU A 752 -10.28 21.29 49.01
#